data_AF-A0A8D0GJ38-F1
#
_entry.id   AF-A0A8D0GJ38-F1
#
_cell.length_a   1.000
_cell.length_b   1.000
_cell.length_c   1.000
_cell.angle_alpha   90.00
_cell.angle_beta   90.00
_cell.angle_gamma   90.00
#
_symmetry.space_group_name_H-M   'P 1'
#
loop_
_entity.id
_entity.type
_entity.pdbx_description
1 polymer ?
#
loop_
_entity_poly.entity_id
_entity_poly.type
_entity_poly.pdbx_seq_one_letter_code
_entity_poly.pdbx_strand_id
1 'polypeptide(L)'
;YKYPDLPISRCRQELTSLIEYNSVVIVRGATGSGKSTQLPQYILDYYTEHSTYCNIVVTQPRKIGASSIAKWISRERSWSLGGLVGYQVGLEKVVTKDTRLVYMTTGVLLQKIVGAKSLTEFTHIFIDEVHERTDEMDFLLLVVRKLLRTNSRFVKVILMSATINCKEFSDYFAVPVRNKLYPAYVFEVEGKPHAIEEYYLNDLKHLSAPLFEEPMITKEMYEVAVSLIQLFDELDLKEISLICCRRLQVYALHSTITLEEQSNVFLTPVPGYRKIILSTNIAESSVTVPDVKYVIDFCLTRTLVCDEDTNYQSLRLNWASKTSCNQRRGRAGRVSKGYCYRLVYKDFWTNFIPENAIPEMLRCPLGSTVLKAKLLNMGEPRALLATALTPPSIEDIERTVLQLKEVGALAISADAEEENPHDGELTFLGRVLAQLPVDQQIGKLIVLGHVFGCLEECLIIAAALSSKNFFVMPFRQHLDGYRNKVYFSGNRKSDCIALVDAFKVTAPFKMLLEQIRLPEGKFSKRKAVAELLEELKNRIQKFNMYVDSQPPVMDREYIYKQRFILQVVMTGAFYPNYFTFGQCDEEVAVRELDGNDPKTTVVLKNIPPYGFLYYKQLQSLFRQCGQVKSISYEQSKAYVTFSRNPTERFKTLPAVSMALKMSHLRVPLELHVHSPEKIEEKMEGRMVPTLRSTRYYNNKSSAEISKEIGHFWGYRIDEKNTAVLKGLTAEINQLDLMPLSIRPHPDLVCLAPFSDLQNNRYYRAQILSVPGDSAEVFFVDYGNRSRVALDELRKIPSHLQELPFQVTVVLGISCLKNKCALEFKLCKMRPSAKSLVCGEQWSYEASQRFASLVNRCALTVKVYSLVHSVLHVDVYRYSGIKEVVNIRDILVNEGYAELAEESCESNVGIAISFSMLDLLIVLLHGPFNPYELKLCSMTRISRFRCVAIERDSIHSVLVSDAPEDPFQQMLVAASLSVNANGSTMLLRETSLMPRIPGLPALLSMLFAPVIELRVDKHGRSYTGVLCGLGWHRSLGTPVLPEHDMELAFDVQFDVNDIVEINILRTAINKLVCDGPNGSVHLGQERTAQLQEDARQKLLGPKPREVISPKWHAKPYEWNQVRLLSGAVASADLL
;
A
#
# COMPACT_ATOMS: atom_id res chain seq x y z
N TYR A 1 26.76 24.14 36.45
CA TYR A 1 26.76 23.44 35.15
C TYR A 1 27.58 24.25 34.16
N LYS A 2 28.45 23.64 33.34
CA LYS A 2 29.26 24.34 32.33
C LYS A 2 28.63 24.09 30.96
N TYR A 3 28.18 25.16 30.30
CA TYR A 3 27.56 25.04 28.98
C TYR A 3 28.59 24.62 27.91
N PRO A 4 28.15 23.88 26.87
CA PRO A 4 28.99 23.59 25.72
C PRO A 4 29.38 24.87 24.98
N ASP A 5 30.56 24.89 24.36
CA ASP A 5 31.02 26.02 23.55
C ASP A 5 30.33 26.00 22.18
N LEU A 6 29.13 26.59 22.14
CA LEU A 6 28.33 26.74 20.94
C LEU A 6 28.24 28.22 20.53
N PRO A 7 27.96 28.53 19.26
CA PRO A 7 27.80 29.90 18.78
C PRO A 7 26.88 30.77 19.66
N ILE A 8 25.75 30.23 20.11
CA ILE A 8 24.79 30.95 20.95
C ILE A 8 25.30 31.25 22.37
N SER A 9 26.31 30.53 22.85
CA SER A 9 26.84 30.68 24.21
C SER A 9 27.54 32.01 24.42
N ARG A 10 28.10 32.60 23.36
CA ARG A 10 28.75 33.91 23.37
C ARG A 10 27.77 35.06 23.62
N CYS A 11 26.51 34.87 23.22
CA CYS A 11 25.47 35.89 23.28
C CYS A 11 24.49 35.68 24.46
N ARG A 12 24.80 34.80 25.42
CA ARG A 12 23.89 34.39 26.51
C ARG A 12 23.31 35.57 27.29
N GLN A 13 24.17 36.47 27.78
CA GLN A 13 23.74 37.59 28.65
C GLN A 13 22.88 38.59 27.88
N GLU A 14 23.30 38.95 26.66
CA GLU A 14 22.57 39.86 25.79
C GLU A 14 21.18 39.33 25.42
N LEU A 15 21.10 38.06 24.99
CA LEU A 15 19.82 37.40 24.66
C LEU A 15 18.87 37.32 25.85
N THR A 16 19.38 37.03 27.04
CA THR A 16 18.56 36.93 28.26
C THR A 16 17.96 38.29 28.61
N SER A 17 18.78 39.35 28.62
CA SER A 17 18.31 40.73 28.83
C SER A 17 17.29 41.14 27.78
N LEU A 18 17.52 40.81 26.51
CA LEU A 18 16.64 41.16 25.42
C LEU A 18 15.24 40.53 25.55
N ILE A 19 15.18 39.25 25.92
CA ILE A 19 13.93 38.52 26.19
C ILE A 19 13.19 39.13 27.39
N GLU A 20 13.92 39.61 28.39
CA GLU A 20 13.31 40.22 29.57
C GLU A 20 12.66 41.59 29.26
N TYR A 21 13.27 42.40 28.41
CA TYR A 21 12.74 43.73 28.06
C TYR A 21 11.65 43.72 27.00
N ASN A 22 11.53 42.66 26.20
CA ASN A 22 10.59 42.60 25.08
C ASN A 22 9.52 41.53 25.29
N SER A 23 8.29 41.77 24.80
CA SER A 23 7.24 40.74 24.81
C SER A 23 7.47 39.68 23.73
N VAL A 24 8.04 40.07 22.59
CA VAL A 24 8.33 39.18 21.46
C VAL A 24 9.77 39.41 20.98
N VAL A 25 10.52 38.33 20.83
CA VAL A 25 11.89 38.33 20.29
C VAL A 25 12.01 37.29 19.18
N ILE A 26 12.67 37.64 18.09
CA ILE A 26 12.98 36.76 16.97
C ILE A 26 14.47 36.43 17.01
N VAL A 27 14.82 35.15 17.09
CA VAL A 27 16.21 34.67 17.12
C VAL A 27 16.52 33.90 15.85
N ARG A 28 17.38 34.47 15.01
CA ARG A 28 17.90 33.83 13.80
C ARG A 28 19.27 33.22 14.08
N GLY A 29 19.53 32.01 13.58
CA GLY A 29 20.89 31.47 13.59
C GLY A 29 20.99 30.14 12.88
N ALA A 30 22.15 29.80 12.32
CA ALA A 30 22.34 28.58 11.52
C ALA A 30 21.97 27.28 12.27
N THR A 31 21.74 26.19 11.54
CA THR A 31 21.60 24.86 12.14
C THR A 31 22.88 24.48 12.89
N GLY A 32 22.76 23.92 14.09
CA GLY A 32 23.90 23.64 14.98
C GLY A 32 24.34 24.81 15.88
N SER A 33 23.72 25.99 15.79
CA SER A 33 24.09 27.13 16.64
C SER A 33 23.70 26.98 18.12
N GLY A 34 22.85 26.01 18.46
CA GLY A 34 22.41 25.75 19.84
C GLY A 34 21.10 26.42 20.28
N LYS A 35 20.36 27.09 19.38
CA LYS A 35 19.08 27.78 19.69
C LYS A 35 18.09 26.92 20.47
N SER A 36 17.70 25.79 19.89
CA SER A 36 16.65 24.91 20.40
C SER A 36 17.02 24.18 21.68
N THR A 37 18.32 24.01 21.94
CA THR A 37 18.84 23.25 23.09
C THR A 37 19.27 24.15 24.24
N GLN A 38 19.96 25.26 23.98
CA GLN A 38 20.62 26.07 25.02
C GLN A 38 19.79 27.27 25.47
N LEU A 39 19.12 27.97 24.56
CA LEU A 39 18.41 29.21 24.90
C LEU A 39 17.32 29.02 25.96
N PRO A 40 16.47 27.97 25.90
CA PRO A 40 15.49 27.70 26.96
C PRO A 40 16.15 27.41 28.32
N GLN A 41 17.33 26.77 28.31
CA GLN A 41 18.09 26.51 29.55
C GLN A 41 18.64 27.81 30.14
N TYR A 42 19.10 28.76 29.32
CA TYR A 42 19.58 30.06 29.79
C TYR A 42 18.50 30.84 30.52
N ILE A 43 17.27 30.86 29.98
CA ILE A 43 16.13 31.51 30.61
C ILE A 43 15.71 30.79 31.90
N LEU A 44 15.66 29.45 31.88
CA LEU A 44 15.32 28.68 33.07
C LEU A 44 16.32 28.92 34.20
N ASP A 45 17.62 28.89 33.90
CA ASP A 45 18.69 29.11 34.87
C ASP A 45 18.67 30.57 35.38
N TYR A 46 18.46 31.57 34.50
CA TYR A 46 18.33 32.98 34.90
C TYR A 46 17.19 33.20 35.90
N TYR A 47 15.99 32.69 35.62
CA TYR A 47 14.84 32.83 36.54
C TYR A 47 15.05 32.03 37.84
N THR A 48 15.73 30.88 37.77
CA THR A 48 16.08 30.10 38.97
C THR A 48 17.08 30.86 39.85
N GLU A 49 18.10 31.50 39.27
CA GLU A 49 19.08 32.34 39.98
C GLU A 49 18.40 33.55 40.67
N HIS A 50 17.32 34.08 40.09
CA HIS A 50 16.55 35.20 40.64
C HIS A 50 15.36 34.77 41.51
N SER A 51 15.18 33.46 41.78
CA SER A 51 14.06 32.91 42.57
C SER A 51 12.67 33.32 42.04
N THR A 52 12.53 33.50 40.74
CA THR A 52 11.26 33.86 40.08
C THR A 52 10.64 32.64 39.41
N TYR A 53 9.30 32.55 39.44
CA TYR A 53 8.59 31.43 38.81
C TYR A 53 8.79 31.44 37.30
N CYS A 54 9.17 30.30 36.74
CA CYS A 54 9.38 30.14 35.30
C CYS A 54 8.81 28.82 34.80
N ASN A 55 7.95 28.88 33.78
CA ASN A 55 7.40 27.73 33.10
C ASN A 55 7.50 27.92 31.60
N ILE A 56 8.33 27.11 30.96
CA ILE A 56 8.77 27.26 29.57
C ILE A 56 8.18 26.13 28.73
N VAL A 57 7.58 26.50 27.60
CA VAL A 57 7.26 25.57 26.52
C VAL A 57 8.08 25.87 25.28
N VAL A 58 8.57 24.82 24.63
CA VAL A 58 9.27 24.91 23.35
C VAL A 58 8.55 24.03 22.33
N THR A 59 8.06 24.63 21.25
CA THR A 59 7.45 23.86 20.16
C THR A 59 8.52 23.27 19.25
N GLN A 60 8.20 22.12 18.68
CA GLN A 60 8.94 21.50 17.58
C GLN A 60 7.93 21.03 16.53
N PRO A 61 8.25 21.15 15.23
CA PRO A 61 7.31 20.72 14.18
C PRO A 61 7.07 19.20 14.18
N ARG A 62 8.03 18.38 14.65
CA ARG A 62 7.95 16.91 14.57
C ARG A 62 8.14 16.23 15.94
N LYS A 63 7.44 15.10 16.15
CA LYS A 63 7.47 14.31 17.40
C LYS A 63 8.88 13.86 17.81
N ILE A 64 9.68 13.42 16.83
CA ILE A 64 11.07 12.99 17.06
C ILE A 64 11.94 14.17 17.53
N GLY A 65 11.71 15.38 17.00
CA GLY A 65 12.44 16.58 17.42
C GLY A 65 12.22 16.90 18.90
N ALA A 66 10.95 17.04 19.34
CA ALA A 66 10.62 17.34 20.73
C ALA A 66 11.14 16.27 21.71
N SER A 67 10.91 14.98 21.42
CA SER A 67 11.35 13.89 22.29
C SER A 67 12.87 13.75 22.36
N SER A 68 13.57 13.90 21.23
CA SER A 68 15.04 13.75 21.18
C SER A 68 15.75 14.91 21.88
N ILE A 69 15.27 16.15 21.70
CA ILE A 69 15.86 17.32 22.37
C ILE A 69 15.68 17.20 23.90
N ALA A 70 14.47 16.87 24.38
CA ALA A 70 14.24 16.70 25.81
C ALA A 70 15.10 15.58 26.42
N LYS A 71 15.23 14.42 25.73
CA LYS A 71 16.13 13.32 26.15
C LYS A 71 17.59 13.74 26.15
N TRP A 72 18.01 14.55 25.19
CA TRP A 72 19.36 15.08 25.12
C TRP A 72 19.65 16.05 26.28
N ILE A 73 18.76 17.00 26.57
CA ILE A 73 18.92 17.95 27.69
C ILE A 73 18.93 17.22 29.03
N SER A 74 18.05 16.23 29.21
CA SER A 74 18.03 15.37 30.40
C SER A 74 19.39 14.71 30.65
N ARG A 75 20.04 14.17 29.60
CA ARG A 75 21.39 13.58 29.71
C ARG A 75 22.46 14.64 29.97
N GLU A 76 22.42 15.72 29.22
CA GLU A 76 23.36 16.84 29.34
C GLU A 76 23.39 17.42 30.77
N ARG A 77 22.20 17.63 31.35
CA ARG A 77 22.05 18.21 32.69
C ARG A 77 22.05 17.18 33.82
N SER A 78 22.16 15.90 33.49
CA SER A 78 21.97 14.79 34.46
C SER A 78 20.63 14.91 35.22
N TRP A 79 19.58 15.37 34.55
CA TRP A 79 18.24 15.46 35.09
C TRP A 79 17.42 14.21 34.75
N SER A 80 16.55 13.78 35.66
CA SER A 80 15.55 12.76 35.34
C SER A 80 14.58 13.30 34.29
N LEU A 81 14.43 12.59 33.19
CA LEU A 81 13.42 12.90 32.17
C LEU A 81 12.01 12.84 32.78
N GLY A 82 11.23 13.90 32.62
CA GLY A 82 9.94 14.09 33.30
C GLY A 82 10.03 14.80 34.65
N GLY A 83 11.24 15.03 35.17
CA GLY A 83 11.52 15.96 36.27
C GLY A 83 11.46 17.40 35.77
N LEU A 84 12.54 18.17 35.90
CA LEU A 84 12.63 19.57 35.45
C LEU A 84 12.43 19.74 33.93
N VAL A 85 12.92 18.79 33.13
CA VAL A 85 12.75 18.76 31.68
C VAL A 85 11.90 17.57 31.24
N GLY A 86 10.98 17.79 30.31
CA GLY A 86 10.07 16.78 29.80
C GLY A 86 9.62 17.06 28.37
N TYR A 87 8.80 16.17 27.82
CA TYR A 87 8.16 16.41 26.53
C TYR A 87 6.74 15.86 26.46
N GLN A 88 5.95 16.44 25.56
CA GLN A 88 4.61 15.99 25.23
C GLN A 88 4.41 15.96 23.71
N VAL A 89 4.31 14.77 23.11
CA VAL A 89 4.17 14.60 21.66
C VAL A 89 3.04 13.63 21.34
N GLY A 90 1.94 14.13 20.76
CA GLY A 90 0.71 13.35 20.63
C GLY A 90 0.32 12.74 21.98
N LEU A 91 0.49 11.42 22.11
CA LEU A 91 0.16 10.63 23.30
C LEU A 91 1.28 10.45 24.31
N GLU A 92 2.52 10.55 23.86
CA GLU A 92 3.65 10.33 24.71
C GLU A 92 3.85 11.59 25.56
N LYS A 93 3.46 11.50 26.83
CA LYS A 93 3.58 12.58 27.80
C LYS A 93 4.53 12.16 28.91
N VAL A 94 5.72 12.75 28.90
CA VAL A 94 6.74 12.60 29.95
C VAL A 94 6.89 13.95 30.65
N VAL A 95 5.83 14.33 31.38
CA VAL A 95 5.71 15.64 32.05
C VAL A 95 5.01 15.41 33.40
N THR A 96 5.57 15.97 34.46
CA THR A 96 5.01 15.95 35.82
C THR A 96 4.67 17.38 36.28
N LYS A 97 4.16 17.54 37.51
CA LYS A 97 3.91 18.86 38.10
C LYS A 97 5.21 19.64 38.36
N ASP A 98 6.34 18.95 38.41
CA ASP A 98 7.67 19.54 38.67
C ASP A 98 8.37 19.97 37.39
N THR A 99 7.84 19.60 36.22
CA THR A 99 8.41 20.02 34.94
C THR A 99 8.24 21.51 34.73
N ARG A 100 9.35 22.16 34.35
CA ARG A 100 9.43 23.61 34.08
C ARG A 100 9.90 23.92 32.66
N LEU A 101 10.52 22.96 31.98
CA LEU A 101 10.89 23.04 30.57
C LEU A 101 10.26 21.88 29.80
N VAL A 102 9.24 22.18 29.00
CA VAL A 102 8.49 21.17 28.23
C VAL A 102 8.71 21.38 26.74
N TYR A 103 9.19 20.34 26.05
CA TYR A 103 9.20 20.30 24.59
C TYR A 103 7.93 19.64 24.08
N MET A 104 7.22 20.24 23.13
CA MET A 104 6.01 19.64 22.57
C MET A 104 5.84 19.91 21.08
N THR A 105 4.96 19.16 20.42
CA THR A 105 4.62 19.47 19.03
C THR A 105 3.74 20.71 18.93
N THR A 106 3.82 21.45 17.82
CA THR A 106 3.00 22.64 17.53
C THR A 106 1.51 22.37 17.78
N GLY A 107 0.95 21.28 17.23
CA GLY A 107 -0.45 20.91 17.43
C GLY A 107 -0.85 20.65 18.90
N VAL A 108 0.05 20.15 19.75
CA VAL A 108 -0.24 19.90 21.18
C VAL A 108 -0.37 21.23 21.92
N LEU A 109 0.55 22.17 21.67
CA LEU A 109 0.47 23.51 22.26
C LEU A 109 -0.79 24.24 21.76
N LEU A 110 -1.07 24.17 20.46
CA LEU A 110 -2.24 24.80 19.87
C LEU A 110 -3.55 24.28 20.50
N GLN A 111 -3.70 22.95 20.68
CA GLN A 111 -4.86 22.38 21.36
C GLN A 111 -5.03 22.90 22.80
N LYS A 112 -3.94 23.01 23.57
CA LYS A 112 -3.95 23.56 24.93
C LYS A 112 -4.42 25.01 24.95
N ILE A 113 -3.84 25.85 24.09
CA ILE A 113 -4.14 27.29 24.04
C ILE A 113 -5.57 27.55 23.55
N VAL A 114 -6.04 26.84 22.51
CA VAL A 114 -7.41 27.00 22.01
C VAL A 114 -8.43 26.57 23.07
N GLY A 115 -8.16 25.47 23.79
CA GLY A 115 -9.01 25.01 24.89
C GLY A 115 -9.04 25.97 26.09
N ALA A 116 -7.87 26.46 26.51
CA ALA A 116 -7.75 27.39 27.64
C ALA A 116 -8.14 28.84 27.30
N LYS A 117 -8.15 29.20 26.01
CA LYS A 117 -8.34 30.58 25.51
C LYS A 117 -7.38 31.60 26.15
N SER A 118 -6.20 31.15 26.56
CA SER A 118 -5.19 31.93 27.27
C SER A 118 -3.79 31.32 27.08
N LEU A 119 -2.75 32.14 27.22
CA LEU A 119 -1.34 31.70 27.19
C LEU A 119 -0.73 31.55 28.59
N THR A 120 -1.48 31.90 29.65
CA THR A 120 -0.97 32.06 31.03
C THR A 120 -0.53 30.77 31.71
N GLU A 121 -0.77 29.59 31.12
CA GLU A 121 -0.16 28.32 31.56
C GLU A 121 1.38 28.42 31.53
N PHE A 122 1.95 29.20 30.60
CA PHE A 122 3.39 29.34 30.41
C PHE A 122 3.84 30.79 30.63
N THR A 123 5.03 30.96 31.21
CA THR A 123 5.68 32.28 31.31
C THR A 123 6.42 32.61 30.01
N HIS A 124 7.00 31.59 29.37
CA HIS A 124 7.73 31.72 28.10
C HIS A 124 7.26 30.67 27.08
N ILE A 125 6.98 31.12 25.85
CA ILE A 125 6.61 30.28 24.72
C ILE A 125 7.66 30.44 23.63
N PHE A 126 8.42 29.38 23.39
CA PHE A 126 9.37 29.29 22.28
C PHE A 126 8.69 28.59 21.11
N ILE A 127 8.66 29.26 19.96
CA ILE A 127 8.14 28.71 18.72
C ILE A 127 9.33 28.47 17.79
N ASP A 128 9.76 27.22 17.68
CA ASP A 128 10.93 26.84 16.88
C ASP A 128 10.57 26.47 15.45
N GLU A 129 11.55 26.58 14.56
CA GLU A 129 11.44 26.25 13.13
C GLU A 129 10.26 26.93 12.41
N VAL A 130 9.99 28.20 12.74
CA VAL A 130 8.88 28.97 12.14
C VAL A 130 8.96 29.16 10.62
N HIS A 131 10.09 28.79 10.00
CA HIS A 131 10.25 28.79 8.55
C HIS A 131 9.57 27.59 7.86
N GLU A 132 9.14 26.55 8.59
CA GLU A 132 8.42 25.42 7.98
C GLU A 132 7.01 25.81 7.49
N ARG A 133 6.43 26.92 8.01
CA ARG A 133 5.15 27.53 7.55
C ARG A 133 4.00 26.52 7.38
N THR A 134 3.91 25.55 8.29
CA THR A 134 2.79 24.58 8.36
C THR A 134 1.50 25.28 8.80
N ASP A 135 0.33 24.74 8.45
CA ASP A 135 -0.98 25.34 8.80
C ASP A 135 -1.14 25.51 10.33
N GLU A 136 -0.80 24.49 11.11
CA GLU A 136 -0.85 24.57 12.58
C GLU A 136 0.07 25.65 13.17
N MET A 137 1.23 25.89 12.55
CA MET A 137 2.20 26.89 12.99
C MET A 137 1.69 28.30 12.71
N ASP A 138 1.26 28.57 11.48
CA ASP A 138 0.74 29.89 11.10
C ASP A 138 -0.53 30.22 11.90
N PHE A 139 -1.40 29.22 12.15
CA PHE A 139 -2.55 29.42 13.02
C PHE A 139 -2.16 29.61 14.50
N LEU A 140 -1.15 28.90 15.01
CA LEU A 140 -0.61 29.15 16.35
C LEU A 140 -0.08 30.58 16.49
N LEU A 141 0.67 31.08 15.50
CA LEU A 141 1.20 32.45 15.49
C LEU A 141 0.07 33.48 15.54
N LEU A 142 -1.00 33.26 14.76
CA LEU A 142 -2.22 34.07 14.78
C LEU A 142 -2.85 34.10 16.18
N VAL A 143 -3.10 32.93 16.78
CA VAL A 143 -3.75 32.80 18.09
C VAL A 143 -2.89 33.44 19.19
N VAL A 144 -1.59 33.16 19.21
CA VAL A 144 -0.64 33.75 20.15
C VAL A 144 -0.66 35.28 20.04
N ARG A 145 -0.59 35.84 18.83
CA ARG A 145 -0.63 37.30 18.62
C ARG A 145 -1.92 37.92 19.16
N LYS A 146 -3.08 37.29 18.91
CA LYS A 146 -4.38 37.77 19.41
C LYS A 146 -4.47 37.71 20.93
N LEU A 147 -4.03 36.61 21.54
CA LEU A 147 -4.07 36.44 23.00
C LEU A 147 -3.08 37.36 23.73
N LEU A 148 -1.88 37.57 23.18
CA LEU A 148 -0.92 38.54 23.71
C LEU A 148 -1.50 39.96 23.79
N ARG A 149 -2.30 40.36 22.79
CA ARG A 149 -2.90 41.71 22.74
C ARG A 149 -4.12 41.87 23.65
N THR A 150 -4.76 40.77 24.03
CA THR A 150 -6.03 40.77 24.77
C THR A 150 -5.83 40.41 26.25
N ASN A 151 -5.57 39.14 26.57
CA ASN A 151 -5.62 38.62 27.94
C ASN A 151 -4.29 38.05 28.49
N SER A 152 -3.24 37.99 27.68
CA SER A 152 -1.98 37.31 28.03
C SER A 152 -0.74 38.21 27.87
N ARG A 153 -0.84 39.48 28.23
CA ARG A 153 0.17 40.54 27.95
C ARG A 153 1.57 40.30 28.55
N PHE A 154 1.67 39.52 29.63
CA PHE A 154 2.92 39.29 30.35
C PHE A 154 3.70 38.07 29.86
N VAL A 155 3.12 37.26 28.96
CA VAL A 155 3.80 36.08 28.42
C VAL A 155 4.87 36.51 27.42
N LYS A 156 6.07 35.92 27.55
CA LYS A 156 7.20 36.15 26.66
C LYS A 156 7.16 35.17 25.49
N VAL A 157 7.27 35.66 24.26
CA VAL A 157 7.25 34.81 23.05
C VAL A 157 8.57 34.94 22.29
N ILE A 158 9.19 33.80 22.00
CA ILE A 158 10.46 33.72 21.31
C ILE A 158 10.28 32.92 20.02
N LEU A 159 10.46 33.56 18.87
CA LEU A 159 10.42 32.89 17.57
C LEU A 159 11.84 32.50 17.16
N MET A 160 12.08 31.23 16.83
CA MET A 160 13.41 30.73 16.46
C MET A 160 13.40 30.16 15.04
N SER A 161 14.46 30.44 14.27
CA SER A 161 14.60 29.88 12.92
C SER A 161 16.02 29.92 12.38
N ALA A 162 16.34 28.98 11.47
CA ALA A 162 17.60 28.95 10.74
C ALA A 162 17.64 29.87 9.51
N THR A 163 16.52 30.05 8.81
CA THR A 163 16.49 30.59 7.44
C THR A 163 15.36 31.59 7.21
N ILE A 164 14.88 32.26 8.26
CA ILE A 164 13.70 33.14 8.22
C ILE A 164 13.93 34.46 7.47
N ASN A 165 12.88 34.91 6.77
CA ASN A 165 12.73 36.32 6.43
C ASN A 165 12.31 37.09 7.71
N CYS A 166 13.29 37.55 8.49
CA CYS A 166 13.05 38.16 9.81
C CYS A 166 12.07 39.33 9.77
N LYS A 167 12.03 40.06 8.65
CA LYS A 167 11.20 41.26 8.49
C LYS A 167 9.70 40.95 8.54
N GLU A 168 9.26 39.91 7.83
CA GLU A 168 7.85 39.51 7.77
C GLU A 168 7.28 39.21 9.16
N PHE A 169 8.01 38.43 9.96
CA PHE A 169 7.61 38.07 11.32
C PHE A 169 7.74 39.24 12.29
N SER A 170 8.79 40.05 12.14
CA SER A 170 9.04 41.25 12.92
C SER A 170 7.89 42.26 12.78
N ASP A 171 7.44 42.50 11.55
CA ASP A 171 6.34 43.40 11.24
C ASP A 171 4.99 42.81 11.70
N TYR A 172 4.80 41.50 11.56
CA TYR A 172 3.57 40.83 11.99
C TYR A 172 3.30 40.94 13.50
N PHE A 173 4.37 40.80 14.31
CA PHE A 173 4.34 40.93 15.77
C PHE A 173 4.59 42.36 16.27
N ALA A 174 4.53 43.36 15.39
CA ALA A 174 4.73 44.74 15.79
C ALA A 174 3.78 45.16 16.93
N VAL A 175 4.34 45.91 17.88
CA VAL A 175 3.65 46.36 19.10
C VAL A 175 3.29 47.84 18.95
N PRO A 176 2.04 48.25 19.24
CA PRO A 176 1.66 49.65 19.22
C PRO A 176 2.24 50.38 20.45
N VAL A 177 3.10 51.36 20.22
CA VAL A 177 3.65 52.26 21.24
C VAL A 177 3.42 53.70 20.80
N ARG A 178 2.69 54.50 21.58
CA ARG A 178 2.39 55.93 21.29
C ARG A 178 1.85 56.16 19.86
N ASN A 179 0.84 55.39 19.45
CA ASN A 179 0.23 55.42 18.11
C ASN A 179 1.17 55.09 16.93
N LYS A 180 2.35 54.51 17.17
CA LYS A 180 3.22 53.95 16.12
C LYS A 180 3.43 52.45 16.37
N LEU A 181 3.48 51.66 15.30
CA LEU A 181 3.81 50.24 15.36
C LEU A 181 5.33 50.08 15.34
N TYR A 182 5.88 49.45 16.37
CA TYR A 182 7.30 49.12 16.43
C TYR A 182 7.51 47.64 16.13
N PRO A 183 8.39 47.30 15.16
CA PRO A 183 8.70 45.92 14.82
C PRO A 183 9.26 45.13 16.02
N ALA A 184 9.00 43.82 16.07
CA ALA A 184 9.58 42.96 17.08
C ALA A 184 11.10 42.85 16.91
N TYR A 185 11.84 42.73 18.02
CA TYR A 185 13.31 42.72 17.95
C TYR A 185 13.83 41.45 17.28
N VAL A 186 14.82 41.59 16.39
CA VAL A 186 15.49 40.49 15.69
C VAL A 186 16.94 40.40 16.19
N PHE A 187 17.31 39.22 16.70
CA PHE A 187 18.66 38.90 17.13
C PHE A 187 19.28 37.85 16.21
N GLU A 188 20.46 38.13 15.65
CA GLU A 188 21.21 37.19 14.81
C GLU A 188 22.37 36.55 15.58
N VAL A 189 22.36 35.22 15.68
CA VAL A 189 23.44 34.46 16.31
C VAL A 189 24.55 34.22 15.29
N GLU A 190 25.74 34.77 15.56
CA GLU A 190 26.93 34.58 14.74
C GLU A 190 27.49 33.15 14.88
N GLY A 191 27.64 32.44 13.76
CA GLY A 191 28.32 31.13 13.73
C GLY A 191 28.33 30.54 12.31
N LYS A 192 29.51 30.15 11.81
CA LYS A 192 29.67 29.54 10.48
C LYS A 192 29.75 28.01 10.62
N PRO A 193 28.90 27.23 9.91
CA PRO A 193 29.13 25.80 9.74
C PRO A 193 30.46 25.56 8.99
N HIS A 194 30.96 24.31 8.99
CA HIS A 194 32.12 23.96 8.16
C HIS A 194 31.87 24.33 6.68
N ALA A 195 32.93 24.67 5.96
CA ALA A 195 32.83 25.05 4.56
C ALA A 195 32.15 23.93 3.74
N ILE A 196 31.16 24.30 2.92
CA ILE A 196 30.48 23.40 2.00
C ILE A 196 30.69 23.93 0.59
N GLU A 197 31.23 23.10 -0.30
CA GLU A 197 31.36 23.42 -1.72
C GLU A 197 30.09 23.01 -2.47
N GLU A 198 29.63 23.89 -3.36
CA GLU A 198 28.40 23.71 -4.15
C GLU A 198 28.75 23.55 -5.62
N TYR A 199 28.18 22.52 -6.25
CA TYR A 199 28.32 22.23 -7.67
C TYR A 199 26.94 22.15 -8.33
N TYR A 200 26.86 22.64 -9.56
CA TYR A 200 25.69 22.58 -10.43
C TYR A 200 25.98 21.69 -11.64
N LEU A 201 24.97 21.37 -12.45
CA LEU A 201 25.16 20.58 -13.67
C LEU A 201 26.19 21.21 -14.63
N ASN A 202 26.28 22.54 -14.69
CA ASN A 202 27.28 23.26 -15.50
C ASN A 202 28.73 22.90 -15.11
N ASP A 203 28.95 22.53 -13.85
CA ASP A 203 30.27 22.23 -13.32
C ASP A 203 30.67 20.76 -13.64
N LEU A 204 29.72 19.92 -14.05
CA LEU A 204 29.88 18.51 -14.38
C LEU A 204 30.13 18.30 -15.89
N LYS A 205 31.23 18.89 -16.42
CA LYS A 205 31.54 19.01 -17.86
C LYS A 205 31.65 17.69 -18.68
N HIS A 206 31.55 16.52 -18.05
CA HIS A 206 31.69 15.20 -18.68
C HIS A 206 30.41 14.35 -18.67
N LEU A 207 29.29 14.88 -18.15
CA LEU A 207 28.03 14.15 -18.04
C LEU A 207 26.95 14.82 -18.91
N SER A 208 26.17 14.02 -19.64
CA SER A 208 25.03 14.54 -20.43
C SER A 208 24.00 15.16 -19.49
N ALA A 209 23.65 16.41 -19.72
CA ALA A 209 22.79 17.17 -18.83
C ALA A 209 21.35 17.28 -19.37
N PRO A 210 20.31 17.11 -18.53
CA PRO A 210 18.90 17.09 -18.94
C PRO A 210 18.32 18.49 -19.18
N LEU A 211 17.39 18.60 -20.13
CA LEU A 211 16.53 19.78 -20.33
C LEU A 211 15.34 19.74 -19.35
N PHE A 212 14.98 20.88 -18.77
CA PHE A 212 13.91 20.99 -17.77
C PHE A 212 12.67 21.67 -18.36
N GLU A 213 11.62 20.90 -18.66
CA GLU A 213 10.28 21.44 -18.96
C GLU A 213 9.34 21.32 -17.75
N GLU A 214 9.41 20.18 -17.02
CA GLU A 214 8.56 19.90 -15.86
C GLU A 214 9.37 19.34 -14.67
N PRO A 215 8.91 19.53 -13.41
CA PRO A 215 9.54 18.96 -12.22
C PRO A 215 9.39 17.43 -12.19
N MET A 216 10.40 16.73 -12.72
CA MET A 216 10.47 15.26 -12.70
C MET A 216 11.91 14.76 -12.56
N ILE A 217 12.07 13.52 -12.09
CA ILE A 217 13.38 12.85 -12.11
C ILE A 217 13.46 12.08 -13.43
N THR A 218 14.28 12.55 -14.36
CA THR A 218 14.50 11.88 -15.65
C THR A 218 15.51 10.73 -15.51
N LYS A 219 15.60 9.86 -16.53
CA LYS A 219 16.55 8.76 -16.55
C LYS A 219 18.00 9.27 -16.53
N GLU A 220 18.27 10.35 -17.26
CA GLU A 220 19.58 11.00 -17.35
C GLU A 220 20.02 11.52 -15.96
N MET A 221 19.10 12.09 -15.16
CA MET A 221 19.41 12.51 -13.79
C MET A 221 19.83 11.35 -12.89
N TYR A 222 19.20 10.18 -13.03
CA TYR A 222 19.61 8.97 -12.31
C TYR A 222 21.01 8.52 -12.73
N GLU A 223 21.30 8.52 -14.04
CA GLU A 223 22.61 8.16 -14.58
C GLU A 223 23.70 9.11 -14.06
N VAL A 224 23.44 10.42 -14.02
CA VAL A 224 24.34 11.41 -13.42
C VAL A 224 24.58 11.14 -11.94
N ALA A 225 23.52 10.84 -11.17
CA ALA A 225 23.65 10.54 -9.75
C ALA A 225 24.48 9.27 -9.48
N VAL A 226 24.29 8.22 -10.30
CA VAL A 226 25.08 6.98 -10.23
C VAL A 226 26.55 7.26 -10.56
N SER A 227 26.82 8.04 -11.61
CA SER A 227 28.18 8.44 -11.99
C SER A 227 28.88 9.25 -10.90
N LEU A 228 28.16 10.17 -10.22
CA LEU A 228 28.69 10.92 -9.08
C LEU A 228 29.06 10.01 -7.91
N ILE A 229 28.22 9.02 -7.59
CA ILE A 229 28.49 8.04 -6.52
C ILE A 229 29.78 7.27 -6.80
N GLN A 230 30.01 6.86 -8.05
CA GLN A 230 31.23 6.18 -8.48
C GLN A 230 32.45 7.11 -8.36
N LEU A 231 32.33 8.36 -8.82
CA LEU A 231 33.40 9.37 -8.74
C LEU A 231 33.83 9.68 -7.29
N PHE A 232 32.87 9.69 -6.35
CA PHE A 232 33.19 9.95 -4.94
C PHE A 232 34.13 8.88 -4.36
N ASP A 233 34.10 7.64 -4.85
CA ASP A 233 35.03 6.61 -4.37
C ASP A 233 36.45 6.98 -4.81
N GLU A 234 36.65 7.47 -6.04
CA GLU A 234 37.94 7.92 -6.55
C GLU A 234 38.47 9.17 -5.80
N LEU A 235 37.58 10.12 -5.47
CA LEU A 235 37.95 11.34 -4.75
C LEU A 235 38.40 11.07 -3.30
N ASP A 236 37.73 10.16 -2.60
CA ASP A 236 38.11 9.74 -1.24
C ASP A 236 39.36 8.83 -1.23
N LEU A 237 39.61 8.08 -2.32
CA LEU A 237 40.75 7.15 -2.44
C LEU A 237 42.07 7.82 -2.82
N LYS A 238 42.09 9.09 -3.27
CA LYS A 238 43.34 9.82 -3.48
C LYS A 238 44.17 10.04 -2.21
N GLU A 239 43.59 9.81 -1.02
CA GLU A 239 44.29 9.85 0.27
C GLU A 239 44.80 8.48 0.76
N ILE A 240 44.39 7.35 0.16
CA ILE A 240 44.80 5.99 0.60
C ILE A 240 45.09 5.12 -0.62
N SER A 241 46.35 4.66 -0.73
CA SER A 241 46.93 3.90 -1.84
C SER A 241 46.38 2.47 -2.03
N LEU A 242 45.08 2.30 -2.25
CA LEU A 242 44.50 1.02 -2.70
C LEU A 242 43.23 1.25 -3.56
N ILE A 243 43.26 0.82 -4.82
CA ILE A 243 42.08 0.80 -5.70
C ILE A 243 41.16 -0.34 -5.24
N CYS A 244 40.06 0.00 -4.58
CA CYS A 244 38.96 -0.94 -4.33
C CYS A 244 37.64 -0.20 -4.50
N CYS A 245 36.81 -0.62 -5.47
CA CYS A 245 35.40 -0.22 -5.51
C CYS A 245 34.76 -0.65 -4.19
N ARG A 246 34.33 0.32 -3.37
CA ARG A 246 33.61 0.01 -2.14
C ARG A 246 32.26 -0.60 -2.51
N ARG A 247 31.86 -1.65 -1.79
CA ARG A 247 30.51 -2.20 -1.96
C ARG A 247 29.49 -1.19 -1.41
N LEU A 248 28.33 -1.09 -2.03
CA LEU A 248 27.32 -0.09 -1.63
C LEU A 248 26.38 -0.69 -0.57
N GLN A 249 26.08 0.10 0.47
CA GLN A 249 25.05 -0.21 1.45
C GLN A 249 23.96 0.86 1.40
N VAL A 250 22.82 0.51 0.80
CA VAL A 250 21.73 1.45 0.50
C VAL A 250 20.64 1.36 1.55
N TYR A 251 20.30 2.49 2.16
CA TYR A 251 19.21 2.65 3.11
C TYR A 251 18.16 3.59 2.53
N ALA A 252 16.89 3.19 2.59
CA ALA A 252 15.77 4.06 2.24
C ALA A 252 15.26 4.76 3.50
N LEU A 253 15.03 6.08 3.40
CA LEU A 253 14.53 6.92 4.47
C LEU A 253 13.27 7.65 3.98
N HIS A 254 12.11 7.09 4.32
CA HIS A 254 10.80 7.59 3.92
C HIS A 254 9.81 7.39 5.07
N SER A 255 8.78 8.23 5.17
CA SER A 255 7.79 8.19 6.26
C SER A 255 6.99 6.88 6.35
N THR A 256 6.90 6.12 5.26
CA THR A 256 6.20 4.82 5.19
C THR A 256 7.07 3.64 5.62
N ILE A 257 8.38 3.82 5.75
CA ILE A 257 9.33 2.79 6.20
C ILE A 257 9.23 2.62 7.71
N THR A 258 9.48 1.42 8.23
CA THR A 258 9.36 1.15 9.67
C THR A 258 10.37 1.95 10.49
N LEU A 259 10.05 2.27 11.75
CA LEU A 259 10.97 3.01 12.62
C LEU A 259 12.28 2.25 12.85
N GLU A 260 12.22 0.91 12.92
CA GLU A 260 13.40 0.06 13.02
C GLU A 260 14.30 0.19 11.79
N GLU A 261 13.74 0.10 10.58
CA GLU A 261 14.51 0.29 9.34
C GLU A 261 15.04 1.72 9.19
N GLN A 262 14.27 2.74 9.58
CA GLN A 262 14.75 4.13 9.60
C GLN A 262 15.91 4.30 10.59
N SER A 263 15.89 3.58 11.72
CA SER A 263 16.95 3.63 12.73
C SER A 263 18.26 3.05 12.22
N ASN A 264 18.23 2.14 11.24
CA ASN A 264 19.42 1.60 10.61
C ASN A 264 20.26 2.68 9.91
N VAL A 265 19.65 3.83 9.55
CA VAL A 265 20.37 4.98 8.97
C VAL A 265 21.34 5.61 9.97
N PHE A 266 21.22 5.38 11.27
CA PHE A 266 22.19 5.88 12.27
C PHE A 266 23.36 4.91 12.52
N LEU A 267 23.29 3.69 11.98
CA LEU A 267 24.37 2.71 12.13
C LEU A 267 25.57 3.12 11.29
N THR A 268 26.76 2.84 11.83
CA THR A 268 28.03 3.00 11.10
C THR A 268 28.08 1.98 9.96
N PRO A 269 28.52 2.35 8.74
CA PRO A 269 28.66 1.38 7.66
C PRO A 269 29.68 0.30 7.99
N VAL A 270 29.47 -0.89 7.43
CA VAL A 270 30.44 -2.00 7.51
C VAL A 270 31.77 -1.55 6.87
N PRO A 271 32.94 -1.85 7.45
CA PRO A 271 34.23 -1.55 6.84
C PRO A 271 34.30 -2.05 5.39
N GLY A 272 34.77 -1.20 4.46
CA GLY A 272 34.81 -1.49 3.02
C GLY A 272 33.50 -1.23 2.26
N TYR A 273 32.43 -0.83 2.95
CA TYR A 273 31.17 -0.40 2.32
C TYR A 273 30.98 1.12 2.40
N ARG A 274 30.33 1.69 1.37
CA ARG A 274 29.84 3.06 1.39
C ARG A 274 28.34 3.09 1.69
N LYS A 275 27.98 3.89 2.69
CA LYS A 275 26.59 4.16 3.06
C LYS A 275 25.95 5.12 2.06
N ILE A 276 24.79 4.75 1.52
CA ILE A 276 23.96 5.59 0.66
C ILE A 276 22.60 5.70 1.32
N ILE A 277 22.11 6.93 1.52
CA ILE A 277 20.80 7.19 2.12
C ILE A 277 19.92 7.82 1.06
N LEU A 278 18.88 7.09 0.64
CA LEU A 278 17.86 7.60 -0.28
C LEU A 278 16.73 8.19 0.56
N SER A 279 16.63 9.52 0.60
CA SER A 279 15.70 10.23 1.51
C SER A 279 14.76 11.18 0.78
N THR A 280 13.58 11.40 1.37
CA THR A 280 12.75 12.58 1.09
C THR A 280 13.20 13.78 1.94
N ASN A 281 12.38 14.84 2.01
CA ASN A 281 12.53 15.98 2.93
C ASN A 281 12.54 15.59 4.43
N ILE A 282 12.37 14.31 4.79
CA ILE A 282 12.53 13.84 6.17
C ILE A 282 13.93 14.13 6.74
N ALA A 283 14.98 14.00 5.92
CA ALA A 283 16.36 14.31 6.31
C ALA A 283 16.69 15.81 6.37
N GLU A 284 15.80 16.67 5.84
CA GLU A 284 16.03 18.11 5.70
C GLU A 284 16.07 18.85 7.03
N SER A 285 15.25 18.44 8.01
CA SER A 285 15.02 19.17 9.25
C SER A 285 15.22 18.26 10.46
N SER A 286 14.48 17.15 10.52
CA SER A 286 14.22 16.44 11.80
C SER A 286 15.06 15.21 12.10
N VAL A 287 15.90 14.77 11.15
CA VAL A 287 16.84 13.68 11.38
C VAL A 287 18.26 14.20 11.14
N THR A 288 19.10 14.10 12.17
CA THR A 288 20.50 14.49 12.12
C THR A 288 21.38 13.26 12.01
N VAL A 289 21.72 12.87 10.77
CA VAL A 289 22.71 11.83 10.50
C VAL A 289 24.11 12.47 10.58
N PRO A 290 24.99 12.02 11.49
CA PRO A 290 26.26 12.71 11.76
C PRO A 290 27.32 12.49 10.66
N ASP A 291 27.26 11.38 9.93
CA ASP A 291 28.30 10.92 8.99
C ASP A 291 28.08 11.33 7.53
N VAL A 292 27.28 12.37 7.26
CA VAL A 292 27.00 12.85 5.89
C VAL A 292 28.07 13.82 5.42
N LYS A 293 28.85 13.43 4.39
CA LYS A 293 29.87 14.28 3.72
C LYS A 293 29.42 14.81 2.35
N TYR A 294 28.61 14.03 1.63
CA TYR A 294 28.13 14.33 0.28
C TYR A 294 26.61 14.40 0.24
N VAL A 295 26.05 15.44 -0.36
CA VAL A 295 24.61 15.58 -0.64
C VAL A 295 24.41 15.69 -2.15
N ILE A 296 23.61 14.80 -2.71
CA ILE A 296 23.11 14.90 -4.09
C ILE A 296 21.66 15.39 -4.00
N ASP A 297 21.42 16.62 -4.45
CA ASP A 297 20.11 17.28 -4.38
C ASP A 297 19.48 17.33 -5.77
N PHE A 298 18.36 16.64 -5.93
CA PHE A 298 17.54 16.72 -7.15
C PHE A 298 16.76 18.03 -7.24
N CYS A 299 16.80 18.88 -6.20
CA CYS A 299 16.04 20.13 -6.11
C CYS A 299 14.53 19.95 -6.22
N LEU A 300 14.02 18.75 -5.95
CA LEU A 300 12.60 18.41 -6.01
C LEU A 300 12.02 18.15 -4.62
N THR A 301 10.72 18.36 -4.49
CA THR A 301 9.95 18.01 -3.29
C THR A 301 8.52 17.65 -3.67
N ARG A 302 7.88 16.78 -2.89
CA ARG A 302 6.44 16.52 -3.05
C ARG A 302 5.67 17.38 -2.06
N THR A 303 4.73 18.18 -2.57
CA THR A 303 3.88 19.05 -1.77
C THR A 303 2.42 18.67 -1.96
N LEU A 304 1.67 18.70 -0.85
CA LEU A 304 0.22 18.56 -0.87
C LEU A 304 -0.41 19.86 -1.36
N VAL A 305 -1.29 19.79 -2.35
CA VAL A 305 -1.98 20.95 -2.93
C VAL A 305 -3.44 20.60 -3.11
N CYS A 306 -4.36 21.51 -2.79
CA CYS A 306 -5.77 21.36 -3.11
C CYS A 306 -6.01 21.62 -4.60
N ASP A 307 -6.85 20.78 -5.19
CA ASP A 307 -7.44 21.02 -6.51
C ASP A 307 -8.43 22.18 -6.42
N GLU A 308 -8.30 23.19 -7.27
CA GLU A 308 -9.14 24.41 -7.21
C GLU A 308 -10.62 24.14 -7.49
N ASP A 309 -10.93 23.09 -8.27
CA ASP A 309 -12.31 22.74 -8.63
C ASP A 309 -12.99 21.88 -7.55
N THR A 310 -12.27 20.89 -7.01
CA THR A 310 -12.86 19.87 -6.12
C THR A 310 -12.45 20.00 -4.66
N ASN A 311 -11.47 20.84 -4.35
CA ASN A 311 -10.78 20.94 -3.06
C ASN A 311 -10.19 19.60 -2.57
N TYR A 312 -10.08 18.60 -3.45
CA TYR A 312 -9.42 17.33 -3.13
C TYR A 312 -7.92 17.51 -3.09
N GLN A 313 -7.28 16.80 -2.17
CA GLN A 313 -5.83 16.87 -2.00
C GLN A 313 -5.11 16.13 -3.14
N SER A 314 -4.06 16.76 -3.67
CA SER A 314 -3.17 16.23 -4.69
C SER A 314 -1.74 16.27 -4.18
N LEU A 315 -0.99 15.17 -4.32
CA LEU A 315 0.44 15.16 -4.01
C LEU A 315 1.22 15.43 -5.30
N ARG A 316 1.68 16.67 -5.49
CA ARG A 316 2.38 17.12 -6.70
C ARG A 316 3.89 17.16 -6.46
N LEU A 317 4.65 16.75 -7.48
CA LEU A 317 6.10 16.91 -7.50
C LEU A 317 6.42 18.32 -8.00
N ASN A 318 7.14 19.10 -7.21
CA ASN A 318 7.46 20.49 -7.49
C ASN A 318 8.95 20.74 -7.26
N TRP A 319 9.46 21.85 -7.81
CA TRP A 319 10.77 22.37 -7.44
C TRP A 319 10.77 22.77 -5.96
N ALA A 320 11.76 22.28 -5.22
CA ALA A 320 11.99 22.68 -3.85
C ALA A 320 12.51 24.11 -3.78
N SER A 321 12.15 24.85 -2.73
CA SER A 321 12.62 26.23 -2.58
C SER A 321 14.12 26.31 -2.29
N LYS A 322 14.76 27.44 -2.62
CA LYS A 322 16.17 27.69 -2.29
C LYS A 322 16.42 27.52 -0.80
N THR A 323 15.50 27.99 0.04
CA THR A 323 15.54 27.77 1.48
C THR A 323 15.61 26.29 1.85
N SER A 324 14.75 25.44 1.28
CA SER A 324 14.75 23.99 1.53
C SER A 324 16.05 23.33 1.06
N CYS A 325 16.48 23.65 -0.16
CA CYS A 325 17.70 23.09 -0.74
C CYS A 325 18.97 23.56 0.01
N ASN A 326 18.94 24.74 0.63
CA ASN A 326 20.02 25.24 1.49
C ASN A 326 20.06 24.51 2.84
N GLN A 327 18.91 24.04 3.35
CA GLN A 327 18.88 23.17 4.53
C GLN A 327 19.46 21.79 4.21
N ARG A 328 19.14 21.23 3.04
CA ARG A 328 19.75 19.97 2.55
C ARG A 328 21.27 20.10 2.45
N ARG A 329 21.76 21.17 1.82
CA ARG A 329 23.19 21.51 1.75
C ARG A 329 23.83 21.53 3.14
N GLY A 330 23.18 22.18 4.12
CA GLY A 330 23.66 22.28 5.50
C GLY A 330 23.87 20.93 6.21
N ARG A 331 23.33 19.83 5.68
CA ARG A 331 23.53 18.47 6.24
C ARG A 331 24.94 17.93 6.02
N ALA A 332 25.65 18.39 4.98
CA ALA A 332 27.01 17.95 4.66
C ALA A 332 28.12 18.63 5.48
N GLY A 333 27.85 19.80 6.08
CA GLY A 333 28.88 20.64 6.75
C GLY A 333 28.90 20.55 8.27
N ARG A 334 28.50 19.41 8.84
CA ARG A 334 28.31 19.26 10.30
C ARG A 334 29.53 18.76 11.05
N VAL A 335 30.30 17.85 10.45
CA VAL A 335 31.44 17.19 11.09
C VAL A 335 32.75 17.52 10.38
N SER A 336 32.71 17.79 9.08
CA SER A 336 33.87 18.12 8.27
C SER A 336 33.48 19.06 7.12
N LYS A 337 34.46 19.43 6.29
CA LYS A 337 34.20 20.01 4.97
C LYS A 337 33.25 19.10 4.19
N GLY A 338 32.20 19.68 3.63
CA GLY A 338 31.12 18.96 2.94
C GLY A 338 30.97 19.38 1.47
N TYR A 339 30.21 18.59 0.72
CA TYR A 339 29.98 18.81 -0.71
C TYR A 339 28.50 18.65 -1.06
N CYS A 340 27.96 19.57 -1.86
CA CYS A 340 26.57 19.56 -2.31
C CYS A 340 26.50 19.66 -3.84
N TYR A 341 25.92 18.65 -4.47
CA TYR A 341 25.74 18.55 -5.92
C TYR A 341 24.27 18.76 -6.24
N ARG A 342 23.94 19.89 -6.86
CA ARG A 342 22.57 20.23 -7.28
C ARG A 342 22.39 19.79 -8.72
N LEU A 343 21.42 18.91 -8.97
CA LEU A 343 21.15 18.38 -10.31
C LEU A 343 20.27 19.34 -11.14
N VAL A 344 20.62 20.63 -11.13
CA VAL A 344 20.03 21.69 -11.96
C VAL A 344 21.13 22.60 -12.51
N TYR A 345 20.85 23.31 -13.60
CA TYR A 345 21.77 24.32 -14.11
C TYR A 345 21.78 25.56 -13.21
N LYS A 346 22.91 26.26 -13.16
CA LYS A 346 23.08 27.47 -12.33
C LYS A 346 22.14 28.61 -12.74
N ASP A 347 21.91 28.78 -14.04
CA ASP A 347 20.95 29.77 -14.55
C ASP A 347 19.51 29.39 -14.16
N PHE A 348 19.18 28.09 -14.22
CA PHE A 348 17.88 27.59 -13.78
C PHE A 348 17.66 27.82 -12.28
N TRP A 349 18.66 27.50 -11.46
CA TRP A 349 18.66 27.77 -10.02
C TRP A 349 18.43 29.25 -9.70
N THR A 350 19.08 30.15 -10.44
CA THR A 350 19.01 31.58 -10.17
C THR A 350 17.63 32.15 -10.51
N ASN A 351 17.09 31.78 -11.68
CA ASN A 351 15.93 32.44 -12.28
C ASN A 351 14.59 31.74 -12.02
N PHE A 352 14.56 30.42 -11.80
CA PHE A 352 13.30 29.64 -11.77
C PHE A 352 13.03 28.95 -10.43
N ILE A 353 14.05 28.66 -9.62
CA ILE A 353 13.82 28.05 -8.30
C ILE A 353 13.29 29.13 -7.32
N PRO A 354 12.13 28.92 -6.67
CA PRO A 354 11.55 29.90 -5.78
C PRO A 354 12.38 30.06 -4.50
N GLU A 355 12.44 31.27 -3.95
CA GLU A 355 13.21 31.54 -2.73
C GLU A 355 12.67 30.77 -1.52
N ASN A 356 11.34 30.82 -1.34
CA ASN A 356 10.62 30.24 -0.20
C ASN A 356 9.51 29.29 -0.65
N ALA A 357 9.16 28.34 0.21
CA ALA A 357 8.02 27.47 -0.04
C ALA A 357 6.70 28.23 0.23
N ILE A 358 5.65 27.87 -0.51
CA ILE A 358 4.30 28.40 -0.29
C ILE A 358 3.76 27.83 1.05
N PRO A 359 3.31 28.68 1.99
CA PRO A 359 2.75 28.25 3.27
C PRO A 359 1.60 27.26 3.11
N GLU A 360 1.47 26.31 4.04
CA GLU A 360 0.41 25.28 3.99
C GLU A 360 -1.00 25.84 4.05
N MET A 361 -1.19 26.93 4.79
CA MET A 361 -2.48 27.62 4.91
C MET A 361 -3.03 28.11 3.57
N LEU A 362 -2.17 28.31 2.54
CA LEU A 362 -2.60 28.74 1.20
C LEU A 362 -2.87 27.58 0.23
N ARG A 363 -2.51 26.35 0.58
CA ARG A 363 -2.50 25.22 -0.36
C ARG A 363 -3.19 23.95 0.16
N CYS A 364 -3.59 23.92 1.42
CA CYS A 364 -4.20 22.77 2.08
C CYS A 364 -5.62 23.11 2.57
N PRO A 365 -6.49 22.10 2.79
CA PRO A 365 -7.86 22.34 3.28
C PRO A 365 -7.86 22.96 4.68
N LEU A 366 -8.71 23.95 4.89
CA LEU A 366 -8.75 24.75 6.13
C LEU A 366 -9.71 24.20 7.19
N GLY A 367 -10.29 23.01 7.00
CA GLY A 367 -11.39 22.51 7.83
C GLY A 367 -11.08 22.46 9.33
N SER A 368 -9.89 21.97 9.71
CA SER A 368 -9.46 21.93 11.12
C SER A 368 -9.22 23.34 11.67
N THR A 369 -8.66 24.22 10.85
CA THR A 369 -8.35 25.62 11.19
C THR A 369 -9.63 26.41 11.44
N VAL A 370 -10.64 26.26 10.58
CA VAL A 370 -11.96 26.89 10.73
C VAL A 370 -12.69 26.37 12.00
N LEU A 371 -12.66 25.06 12.27
CA LEU A 371 -13.26 24.50 13.49
C LEU A 371 -12.57 25.02 14.76
N LYS A 372 -11.24 25.08 14.79
CA LYS A 372 -10.48 25.65 15.91
C LYS A 372 -10.76 27.15 16.07
N ALA A 373 -10.91 27.89 14.97
CA ALA A 373 -11.30 29.30 14.99
C ALA A 373 -12.68 29.52 15.63
N LYS A 374 -13.68 28.71 15.23
CA LYS A 374 -15.03 28.76 15.85
C LYS A 374 -14.99 28.37 17.33
N LEU A 375 -14.20 27.36 17.72
CA LEU A 375 -14.04 26.97 19.13
C LEU A 375 -13.42 28.10 19.99
N LEU A 376 -12.46 28.83 19.42
CA LEU A 376 -11.82 29.97 20.08
C LEU A 376 -12.84 31.11 20.34
N ASN A 377 -13.86 31.25 19.49
CA ASN A 377 -14.93 32.25 19.56
C ASN A 377 -14.39 33.70 19.53
N MET A 378 -13.59 34.02 18.51
CA MET A 378 -12.97 35.34 18.31
C MET A 378 -13.51 36.06 17.05
N GLY A 379 -14.76 35.76 16.67
CA GLY A 379 -15.42 36.30 15.47
C GLY A 379 -15.48 35.31 14.31
N GLU A 380 -15.98 35.79 13.17
CA GLU A 380 -16.14 35.00 11.94
C GLU A 380 -14.78 34.45 11.45
N PRO A 381 -14.70 33.19 10.97
CA PRO A 381 -13.48 32.61 10.42
C PRO A 381 -12.82 33.49 9.35
N ARG A 382 -13.62 34.08 8.46
CA ARG A 382 -13.16 35.01 7.43
C ARG A 382 -12.38 36.19 8.01
N ALA A 383 -12.99 36.91 8.95
CA ALA A 383 -12.37 38.08 9.59
C ALA A 383 -11.13 37.70 10.42
N LEU A 384 -11.15 36.54 11.07
CA LEU A 384 -10.03 36.08 11.87
C LEU A 384 -8.82 35.69 10.99
N LEU A 385 -9.04 34.85 9.98
CA LEU A 385 -8.00 34.34 9.08
C LEU A 385 -7.41 35.44 8.18
N ALA A 386 -8.18 36.49 7.87
CA ALA A 386 -7.68 37.70 7.22
C ALA A 386 -6.52 38.37 7.99
N THR A 387 -6.37 38.07 9.29
CA THR A 387 -5.29 38.61 10.15
C THR A 387 -4.13 37.64 10.36
N ALA A 388 -4.08 36.52 9.64
CA ALA A 388 -2.96 35.56 9.65
C ALA A 388 -1.68 36.19 9.08
N LEU A 389 -0.54 35.53 9.28
CA LEU A 389 0.75 35.99 8.73
C LEU A 389 0.71 36.09 7.21
N THR A 390 0.14 35.07 6.56
CA THR A 390 -0.23 35.09 5.15
C THR A 390 -1.65 34.57 5.02
N PRO A 391 -2.65 35.45 4.82
CA PRO A 391 -4.06 35.06 4.78
C PRO A 391 -4.40 34.12 3.61
N PRO A 392 -5.25 33.09 3.83
CA PRO A 392 -5.78 32.27 2.75
C PRO A 392 -6.76 33.06 1.86
N SER A 393 -7.05 32.52 0.68
CA SER A 393 -8.05 33.11 -0.21
C SER A 393 -9.44 33.08 0.44
N ILE A 394 -10.28 34.05 0.10
CA ILE A 394 -11.64 34.13 0.63
C ILE A 394 -12.48 32.95 0.14
N GLU A 395 -12.35 32.60 -1.15
CA GLU A 395 -13.06 31.48 -1.77
C GLU A 395 -12.74 30.15 -1.09
N ASP A 396 -11.49 29.90 -0.69
CA ASP A 396 -11.10 28.69 0.04
C ASP A 396 -11.75 28.60 1.42
N ILE A 397 -11.86 29.74 2.13
CA ILE A 397 -12.54 29.81 3.42
C ILE A 397 -14.03 29.52 3.23
N GLU A 398 -14.67 30.19 2.27
CA GLU A 398 -16.10 30.06 1.97
C GLU A 398 -16.44 28.61 1.59
N ARG A 399 -15.68 28.00 0.69
CA ARG A 399 -15.85 26.59 0.31
C ARG A 399 -15.61 25.63 1.48
N THR A 400 -14.59 25.90 2.31
CA THR A 400 -14.34 25.09 3.51
C THR A 400 -15.52 25.15 4.47
N VAL A 401 -16.15 26.32 4.66
CA VAL A 401 -17.35 26.45 5.51
C VAL A 401 -18.51 25.63 4.95
N LEU A 402 -18.75 25.67 3.64
CA LEU A 402 -19.78 24.85 3.00
C LEU A 402 -19.50 23.34 3.18
N GLN A 403 -18.27 22.89 3.01
CA GLN A 403 -17.89 21.49 3.26
C GLN A 403 -18.08 21.09 4.72
N LEU A 404 -17.79 21.98 5.67
CA LEU A 404 -18.05 21.73 7.10
C LEU A 404 -19.56 21.67 7.41
N LYS A 405 -20.40 22.41 6.68
CA LYS A 405 -21.86 22.26 6.74
C LYS A 405 -22.32 20.91 6.17
N GLU A 406 -21.75 20.45 5.05
CA GLU A 406 -22.06 19.13 4.48
C GLU A 406 -21.68 17.97 5.42
N VAL A 407 -20.54 18.09 6.10
CA VAL A 407 -20.15 17.13 7.13
C VAL A 407 -21.12 17.14 8.33
N GLY A 408 -21.80 18.27 8.58
CA GLY A 408 -22.65 18.49 9.75
C GLY A 408 -21.91 19.11 10.94
N ALA A 409 -20.73 19.69 10.70
CA ALA A 409 -19.91 20.32 11.74
C ALA A 409 -20.34 21.77 12.03
N LEU A 410 -20.93 22.45 11.05
CA LEU A 410 -21.51 23.78 11.17
C LEU A 410 -22.99 23.72 10.78
N ALA A 411 -23.82 24.48 11.50
CA ALA A 411 -25.26 24.49 11.27
C ALA A 411 -25.59 25.12 9.90
N ILE A 412 -26.63 24.59 9.26
CA ILE A 412 -27.26 25.19 8.08
C ILE A 412 -28.24 26.24 8.62
N SER A 413 -28.01 27.52 8.32
CA SER A 413 -28.83 28.63 8.82
C SER A 413 -30.22 28.58 8.16
N ALA A 414 -31.25 28.09 8.86
CA ALA A 414 -32.59 27.90 8.29
C ALA A 414 -33.60 29.04 8.58
N ASP A 415 -33.34 29.89 9.60
CA ASP A 415 -34.37 30.73 10.24
C ASP A 415 -34.01 32.22 10.47
N ALA A 416 -32.91 32.76 9.91
CA ALA A 416 -32.53 34.18 10.11
C ALA A 416 -32.61 35.00 8.82
N GLU A 417 -33.29 36.15 8.88
CA GLU A 417 -33.54 37.06 7.74
C GLU A 417 -32.27 37.66 7.09
N GLU A 418 -31.09 37.48 7.71
CA GLU A 418 -29.77 37.82 7.17
C GLU A 418 -28.90 36.55 7.03
N GLU A 419 -29.20 35.70 6.03
CA GLU A 419 -28.46 34.47 5.75
C GLU A 419 -27.06 34.77 5.19
N ASN A 420 -26.00 34.67 6.01
CA ASN A 420 -24.63 34.50 5.50
C ASN A 420 -24.36 32.99 5.27
N PRO A 421 -24.33 32.50 4.00
CA PRO A 421 -24.10 31.08 3.73
C PRO A 421 -22.68 30.64 4.05
N HIS A 422 -21.75 31.59 4.21
CA HIS A 422 -20.35 31.36 4.48
C HIS A 422 -19.97 31.49 5.96
N ASP A 423 -20.96 31.52 6.85
CA ASP A 423 -20.77 31.29 8.29
C ASP A 423 -21.86 30.34 8.83
N GLY A 424 -21.64 29.78 10.02
CA GLY A 424 -22.59 28.91 10.71
C GLY A 424 -22.15 28.63 12.14
N GLU A 425 -23.11 28.37 13.03
CA GLU A 425 -22.82 28.02 14.42
C GLU A 425 -22.24 26.62 14.53
N LEU A 426 -21.37 26.42 15.53
CA LEU A 426 -20.75 25.11 15.76
C LEU A 426 -21.79 24.12 16.30
N THR A 427 -22.04 23.04 15.58
CA THR A 427 -22.98 21.98 16.01
C THR A 427 -22.37 21.15 17.15
N PHE A 428 -23.14 20.25 17.76
CA PHE A 428 -22.56 19.30 18.72
C PHE A 428 -21.50 18.41 18.04
N LEU A 429 -21.78 17.90 16.84
CA LEU A 429 -20.81 17.17 16.04
C LEU A 429 -19.56 18.03 15.82
N GLY A 430 -19.70 19.29 15.38
CA GLY A 430 -18.58 20.21 15.19
C GLY A 430 -17.72 20.42 16.44
N ARG A 431 -18.33 20.51 17.62
CA ARG A 431 -17.61 20.59 18.92
C ARG A 431 -16.78 19.34 19.20
N VAL A 432 -17.31 18.16 18.90
CA VAL A 432 -16.58 16.89 19.02
C VAL A 432 -15.41 16.87 18.03
N LEU A 433 -15.67 17.15 16.75
CA LEU A 433 -14.66 17.15 15.68
C LEU A 433 -13.49 18.11 15.98
N ALA A 434 -13.78 19.30 16.52
CA ALA A 434 -12.76 20.29 16.86
C ALA A 434 -11.79 19.84 17.97
N GLN A 435 -12.17 18.87 18.82
CA GLN A 435 -11.38 18.39 19.96
C GLN A 435 -10.67 17.05 19.70
N LEU A 436 -11.06 16.32 18.65
CA LEU A 436 -10.44 15.06 18.27
C LEU A 436 -9.22 15.29 17.36
N PRO A 437 -8.13 14.53 17.53
CA PRO A 437 -6.93 14.64 16.71
C PRO A 437 -7.04 13.81 15.41
N VAL A 438 -8.19 13.88 14.72
CA VAL A 438 -8.49 13.12 13.51
C VAL A 438 -9.17 14.00 12.47
N ASP A 439 -9.17 13.57 11.20
CA ASP A 439 -9.86 14.27 10.10
C ASP A 439 -11.38 14.29 10.34
N GLN A 440 -12.09 15.25 9.74
CA GLN A 440 -13.50 15.52 10.04
C GLN A 440 -14.40 14.31 9.76
N GLN A 441 -14.20 13.59 8.65
CA GLN A 441 -14.98 12.39 8.33
C GLN A 441 -14.69 11.24 9.32
N ILE A 442 -13.44 11.10 9.77
CA ILE A 442 -13.06 10.09 10.77
C ILE A 442 -13.68 10.42 12.13
N GLY A 443 -13.72 11.69 12.51
CA GLY A 443 -14.43 12.10 13.72
C GLY A 443 -15.94 11.84 13.63
N LYS A 444 -16.54 12.05 12.44
CA LYS A 444 -17.96 11.71 12.18
C LYS A 444 -18.20 10.21 12.28
N LEU A 445 -17.25 9.37 11.83
CA LEU A 445 -17.28 7.91 12.01
C LEU A 445 -17.39 7.50 13.48
N ILE A 446 -16.64 8.16 14.37
CA ILE A 446 -16.68 7.88 15.81
C ILE A 446 -18.06 8.21 16.38
N VAL A 447 -18.61 9.39 16.04
CA VAL A 447 -19.93 9.82 16.51
C VAL A 447 -21.02 8.90 16.00
N LEU A 448 -21.01 8.54 14.72
CA LEU A 448 -21.97 7.57 14.16
C LEU A 448 -21.79 6.16 14.76
N GLY A 449 -20.55 5.77 15.08
CA GLY A 449 -20.28 4.55 15.83
C GLY A 449 -20.97 4.53 17.20
N HIS A 450 -21.02 5.67 17.90
CA HIS A 450 -21.81 5.81 19.10
C HIS A 450 -23.32 5.72 18.81
N VAL A 451 -23.83 6.43 17.81
CA VAL A 451 -25.27 6.44 17.44
C VAL A 451 -25.80 5.03 17.12
N PHE A 452 -25.01 4.20 16.45
CA PHE A 452 -25.41 2.85 16.04
C PHE A 452 -24.88 1.72 16.94
N GLY A 453 -24.26 2.06 18.08
CA GLY A 453 -23.78 1.06 19.05
C GLY A 453 -22.65 0.16 18.54
N CYS A 454 -21.73 0.68 17.71
CA CYS A 454 -20.52 0.01 17.23
C CYS A 454 -19.26 0.89 17.43
N LEU A 455 -19.22 1.58 18.57
CA LEU A 455 -18.21 2.59 18.88
C LEU A 455 -16.78 2.01 18.94
N GLU A 456 -16.61 0.80 19.48
CA GLU A 456 -15.29 0.18 19.60
C GLU A 456 -14.65 -0.06 18.22
N GLU A 457 -15.40 -0.63 17.29
CA GLU A 457 -14.94 -0.87 15.92
C GLU A 457 -14.59 0.44 15.21
N CYS A 458 -15.45 1.46 15.33
CA CYS A 458 -15.21 2.78 14.75
C CYS A 458 -13.96 3.47 15.32
N LEU A 459 -13.69 3.32 16.62
CA LEU A 459 -12.47 3.85 17.23
C LEU A 459 -11.22 3.12 16.76
N ILE A 460 -11.28 1.80 16.58
CA ILE A 460 -10.18 1.02 16.00
C ILE A 460 -9.89 1.50 14.57
N ILE A 461 -10.93 1.68 13.76
CA ILE A 461 -10.79 2.22 12.39
C ILE A 461 -10.17 3.61 12.44
N ALA A 462 -10.70 4.51 13.27
CA ALA A 462 -10.20 5.87 13.40
C ALA A 462 -8.70 5.89 13.80
N ALA A 463 -8.32 5.12 14.82
CA ALA A 463 -6.95 5.02 15.26
C ALA A 463 -6.03 4.43 14.17
N ALA A 464 -6.49 3.41 13.44
CA ALA A 464 -5.71 2.78 12.38
C ALA A 464 -5.50 3.70 11.17
N LEU A 465 -6.55 4.42 10.73
CA LEU A 465 -6.48 5.37 9.62
C LEU A 465 -5.59 6.57 9.97
N SER A 466 -5.68 7.09 11.19
CA SER A 466 -4.86 8.23 11.65
C SER A 466 -3.38 7.87 11.89
N SER A 467 -3.07 6.61 12.22
CA SER A 467 -1.68 6.16 12.47
C SER A 467 -0.83 6.01 11.19
N LYS A 468 -1.46 6.01 10.00
CA LYS A 468 -0.87 5.77 8.66
C LYS A 468 -0.01 4.50 8.55
N ASN A 469 -0.32 3.62 7.60
CA ASN A 469 0.35 2.33 7.37
C ASN A 469 0.18 1.35 8.54
N PHE A 470 -1.06 1.01 8.89
CA PHE A 470 -1.35 -0.04 9.88
C PHE A 470 -0.72 -1.37 9.46
N PHE A 471 -0.93 -1.77 8.19
CA PHE A 471 -0.22 -2.88 7.57
C PHE A 471 1.15 -2.40 7.11
N VAL A 472 2.20 -2.93 7.72
CA VAL A 472 3.59 -2.63 7.35
C VAL A 472 3.92 -3.40 6.07
N MET A 473 4.38 -2.68 5.05
CA MET A 473 4.91 -3.27 3.83
C MET A 473 6.43 -3.08 3.78
N PRO A 474 7.21 -4.17 3.97
CA PRO A 474 8.65 -4.10 3.79
C PRO A 474 9.01 -3.66 2.37
N PHE A 475 10.12 -2.93 2.24
CA PHE A 475 10.63 -2.47 0.95
C PHE A 475 10.82 -3.66 -0.01
N ARG A 476 10.22 -3.59 -1.22
CA ARG A 476 10.20 -4.63 -2.27
C ARG A 476 9.30 -5.86 -2.03
N GLN A 477 8.52 -5.93 -0.95
CA GLN A 477 7.59 -7.06 -0.67
C GLN A 477 6.11 -6.66 -0.78
N HIS A 478 5.75 -5.92 -1.84
CA HIS A 478 4.40 -5.36 -2.00
C HIS A 478 3.30 -6.41 -2.22
N LEU A 479 3.60 -7.53 -2.89
CA LEU A 479 2.61 -8.60 -3.10
C LEU A 479 2.29 -9.34 -1.80
N ASP A 480 3.30 -9.63 -0.97
CA ASP A 480 3.11 -10.31 0.32
C ASP A 480 2.28 -9.46 1.29
N GLY A 481 2.55 -8.16 1.36
CA GLY A 481 1.74 -7.26 2.19
C GLY A 481 0.29 -7.14 1.71
N TYR A 482 0.04 -7.12 0.39
CA TYR A 482 -1.32 -7.10 -0.16
C TYR A 482 -2.06 -8.41 0.17
N ARG A 483 -1.39 -9.56 0.01
CA ARG A 483 -1.95 -10.87 0.36
C ARG A 483 -2.37 -10.92 1.83
N ASN A 484 -1.56 -10.37 2.73
CA ASN A 484 -1.90 -10.29 4.14
C ASN A 484 -3.12 -9.38 4.39
N LYS A 485 -3.21 -8.22 3.73
CA LYS A 485 -4.37 -7.32 3.86
C LYS A 485 -5.66 -8.01 3.40
N VAL A 486 -5.62 -8.71 2.26
CA VAL A 486 -6.74 -9.51 1.74
C VAL A 486 -7.09 -10.68 2.65
N TYR A 487 -6.10 -11.31 3.29
CA TYR A 487 -6.36 -12.38 4.27
C TYR A 487 -7.17 -11.86 5.46
N PHE A 488 -6.80 -10.71 6.02
CA PHE A 488 -7.54 -10.11 7.15
C PHE A 488 -8.91 -9.56 6.75
N SER A 489 -9.10 -9.14 5.50
CA SER A 489 -10.43 -8.76 5.01
C SER A 489 -11.34 -9.99 4.82
N GLY A 490 -10.77 -11.20 4.66
CA GLY A 490 -11.52 -12.43 4.42
C GLY A 490 -12.44 -12.30 3.19
N ASN A 491 -13.67 -12.78 3.30
CA ASN A 491 -14.70 -12.57 2.26
C ASN A 491 -15.33 -11.16 2.27
N ARG A 492 -14.88 -10.25 3.14
CA ARG A 492 -15.67 -9.11 3.62
C ARG A 492 -15.47 -7.81 2.85
N LYS A 493 -14.69 -7.84 1.76
CA LYS A 493 -14.56 -6.76 0.74
C LYS A 493 -14.64 -5.33 1.36
N SER A 494 -13.89 -5.07 2.45
CA SER A 494 -13.72 -3.74 3.06
C SER A 494 -12.33 -3.59 3.70
N ASP A 495 -11.63 -2.51 3.36
CA ASP A 495 -10.33 -2.15 3.95
C ASP A 495 -10.48 -1.83 5.45
N CYS A 496 -11.49 -1.05 5.83
CA CYS A 496 -11.74 -0.66 7.22
C CYS A 496 -12.07 -1.85 8.12
N ILE A 497 -12.87 -2.80 7.63
CA ILE A 497 -13.18 -4.03 8.37
C ILE A 497 -11.91 -4.88 8.54
N ALA A 498 -11.04 -4.94 7.52
CA ALA A 498 -9.76 -5.62 7.62
C ALA A 498 -8.87 -5.04 8.74
N LEU A 499 -8.92 -3.71 8.97
CA LEU A 499 -8.22 -3.07 10.09
C LEU A 499 -8.76 -3.54 11.44
N VAL A 500 -10.09 -3.60 11.60
CA VAL A 500 -10.75 -4.09 12.82
C VAL A 500 -10.40 -5.55 13.07
N ASP A 501 -10.58 -6.41 12.07
CA ASP A 501 -10.31 -7.83 12.16
C ASP A 501 -8.83 -8.09 12.50
N ALA A 502 -7.91 -7.37 11.85
CA ALA A 502 -6.48 -7.48 12.12
C ALA A 502 -6.07 -6.96 13.51
N PHE A 503 -6.80 -6.00 14.08
CA PHE A 503 -6.58 -5.53 15.45
C PHE A 503 -7.15 -6.50 16.50
N LYS A 504 -8.36 -7.03 16.29
CA LYS A 504 -9.08 -7.91 17.23
C LYS A 504 -8.60 -9.38 17.25
N VAL A 505 -7.61 -9.76 16.44
CA VAL A 505 -7.06 -11.14 16.41
C VAL A 505 -6.59 -11.57 17.80
N THR A 506 -7.18 -12.64 18.33
CA THR A 506 -6.94 -13.18 19.68
C THR A 506 -5.92 -14.32 19.69
N ALA A 507 -5.31 -14.60 20.85
CA ALA A 507 -4.24 -15.59 21.07
C ALA A 507 -4.43 -17.01 20.48
N PRO A 508 -5.64 -17.59 20.31
CA PRO A 508 -5.80 -18.89 19.64
C PRO A 508 -5.46 -18.85 18.14
N PHE A 509 -5.70 -17.71 17.47
CA PHE A 509 -5.35 -17.50 16.06
C PHE A 509 -3.83 -17.34 15.86
N LYS A 510 -3.10 -17.03 16.94
CA LYS A 510 -1.64 -16.92 16.99
C LYS A 510 -0.95 -18.26 16.70
N MET A 511 -1.49 -19.36 17.21
CA MET A 511 -0.98 -20.72 16.94
C MET A 511 -1.16 -21.12 15.47
N LEU A 512 -2.25 -20.69 14.82
CA LEU A 512 -2.48 -20.92 13.40
C LEU A 512 -1.52 -20.10 12.52
N LEU A 513 -1.22 -18.85 12.91
CA LEU A 513 -0.26 -17.99 12.22
C LEU A 513 1.19 -18.48 12.36
N GLU A 514 1.56 -19.07 13.51
CA GLU A 514 2.85 -19.73 13.71
C GLU A 514 3.01 -20.98 12.83
N GLN A 515 1.95 -21.78 12.64
CA GLN A 515 1.96 -22.92 11.71
C GLN A 515 2.16 -22.52 10.24
N ILE A 516 1.74 -21.31 9.86
CA ILE A 516 1.90 -20.75 8.50
C ILE A 516 3.24 -20.00 8.34
N ARG A 517 4.14 -20.02 9.34
CA ARG A 517 5.41 -19.26 9.36
C ARG A 517 5.23 -17.75 9.15
N LEU A 518 4.18 -17.14 9.71
CA LEU A 518 3.98 -15.69 9.66
C LEU A 518 4.26 -15.08 11.04
N PRO A 519 5.44 -14.48 11.29
CA PRO A 519 5.74 -13.82 12.56
C PRO A 519 4.90 -12.54 12.71
N GLU A 520 4.11 -12.44 13.79
CA GLU A 520 3.22 -11.30 14.08
C GLU A 520 3.94 -9.94 14.16
N GLY A 521 5.22 -9.93 14.54
CA GLY A 521 5.96 -8.70 14.88
C GLY A 521 6.44 -7.85 13.70
N LYS A 522 6.37 -8.34 12.45
CA LYS A 522 6.94 -7.63 11.29
C LYS A 522 5.95 -6.85 10.43
N PHE A 523 4.64 -7.03 10.62
CA PHE A 523 3.66 -6.63 9.60
C PHE A 523 2.54 -5.69 10.05
N SER A 524 2.41 -5.33 11.33
CA SER A 524 1.39 -4.35 11.74
C SER A 524 1.76 -3.45 12.93
N LYS A 525 1.31 -2.19 12.90
CA LYS A 525 1.54 -1.19 13.97
C LYS A 525 0.52 -1.27 15.11
N ARG A 526 0.19 -2.47 15.60
CA ARG A 526 -0.85 -2.67 16.64
C ARG A 526 -0.64 -1.81 17.89
N LYS A 527 0.59 -1.70 18.39
CA LYS A 527 0.90 -0.91 19.60
C LYS A 527 0.55 0.57 19.44
N ALA A 528 0.96 1.18 18.33
CA ALA A 528 0.68 2.60 18.06
C ALA A 528 -0.84 2.86 17.88
N VAL A 529 -1.56 1.91 17.28
CA VAL A 529 -3.02 1.98 17.15
C VAL A 529 -3.71 1.79 18.50
N ALA A 530 -3.25 0.87 19.34
CA ALA A 530 -3.80 0.67 20.68
C ALA A 530 -3.64 1.92 21.56
N GLU A 531 -2.47 2.56 21.50
CA GLU A 531 -2.22 3.83 22.22
C GLU A 531 -3.19 4.93 21.74
N LEU A 532 -3.37 5.07 20.43
CA LEU A 532 -4.31 6.06 19.86
C LEU A 532 -5.78 5.73 20.14
N LEU A 533 -6.14 4.46 20.15
CA LEU A 533 -7.46 3.99 20.55
C LEU A 533 -7.79 4.43 21.98
N GLU A 534 -6.87 4.23 22.92
CA GLU A 534 -7.07 4.66 24.32
C GLU A 534 -7.11 6.20 24.45
N GLU A 535 -6.38 6.95 23.62
CA GLU A 535 -6.54 8.41 23.56
C GLU A 535 -7.95 8.81 23.16
N LEU A 536 -8.42 8.24 22.06
CA LEU A 536 -9.72 8.56 21.50
C LEU A 536 -10.81 8.22 22.53
N LYS A 537 -10.73 7.05 23.18
CA LYS A 537 -11.60 6.67 24.30
C LYS A 537 -11.61 7.74 25.41
N ASN A 538 -10.44 8.18 25.87
CA ASN A 538 -10.35 9.20 26.92
C ASN A 538 -10.91 10.57 26.49
N ARG A 539 -10.73 10.96 25.22
CA ARG A 539 -11.26 12.23 24.70
C ARG A 539 -12.77 12.19 24.52
N ILE A 540 -13.32 11.09 24.02
CA ILE A 540 -14.76 10.96 23.78
C ILE A 540 -15.58 10.79 25.06
N GLN A 541 -14.97 10.32 26.16
CA GLN A 541 -15.60 10.27 27.48
C GLN A 541 -16.10 11.63 27.95
N LYS A 542 -15.40 12.73 27.58
CA LYS A 542 -15.86 14.11 27.86
C LYS A 542 -17.18 14.47 27.20
N PHE A 543 -17.57 13.69 26.19
CA PHE A 543 -18.82 13.79 25.47
C PHE A 543 -19.78 12.64 25.82
N ASN A 544 -19.54 11.92 26.92
CA ASN A 544 -20.27 10.73 27.40
C ASN A 544 -20.42 9.60 26.38
N MET A 545 -19.47 9.46 25.47
CA MET A 545 -19.40 8.27 24.64
C MET A 545 -18.54 7.23 25.37
N TYR A 546 -19.14 6.10 25.71
CA TYR A 546 -18.47 5.01 26.42
C TYR A 546 -18.46 3.75 25.56
N VAL A 547 -17.35 3.01 25.62
CA VAL A 547 -17.27 1.67 25.04
C VAL A 547 -17.77 0.69 26.09
N ASP A 548 -18.76 -0.13 25.74
CA ASP A 548 -19.30 -1.14 26.65
C ASP A 548 -18.22 -2.13 27.09
N SER A 549 -18.21 -2.44 28.38
CA SER A 549 -17.18 -3.27 29.02
C SER A 549 -17.50 -4.77 28.94
N GLN A 550 -18.73 -5.15 28.57
CA GLN A 550 -19.13 -6.53 28.34
C GLN A 550 -19.53 -6.71 26.87
N PRO A 551 -18.76 -7.47 26.07
CA PRO A 551 -19.19 -7.81 24.72
C PRO A 551 -20.46 -8.67 24.80
N PRO A 552 -21.49 -8.41 23.98
CA PRO A 552 -22.68 -9.24 23.93
C PRO A 552 -22.32 -10.69 23.55
N VAL A 553 -23.17 -11.64 23.92
CA VAL A 553 -23.00 -13.05 23.56
C VAL A 553 -22.97 -13.15 22.03
N MET A 554 -21.80 -13.49 21.48
CA MET A 554 -21.55 -13.49 20.05
C MET A 554 -22.15 -14.73 19.39
N ASP A 555 -23.38 -14.63 18.89
CA ASP A 555 -23.91 -15.61 17.93
C ASP A 555 -23.49 -15.24 16.48
N ARG A 556 -23.72 -16.16 15.54
CA ARG A 556 -23.35 -15.92 14.13
C ARG A 556 -24.17 -14.81 13.49
N GLU A 557 -25.43 -14.62 13.89
CA GLU A 557 -26.36 -13.68 13.27
C GLU A 557 -26.04 -12.23 13.68
N TYR A 558 -25.77 -12.01 14.95
CA TYR A 558 -25.28 -10.77 15.54
C TYR A 558 -24.04 -10.26 14.81
N ILE A 559 -23.08 -11.15 14.52
CA ILE A 559 -21.87 -10.81 13.77
C ILE A 559 -22.20 -10.27 12.37
N TYR A 560 -23.16 -10.85 11.66
CA TYR A 560 -23.56 -10.35 10.33
C TYR A 560 -24.29 -9.00 10.43
N LYS A 561 -25.20 -8.86 11.39
CA LYS A 561 -25.94 -7.61 11.64
C LYS A 561 -25.00 -6.46 12.01
N GLN A 562 -24.07 -6.69 12.94
CA GLN A 562 -23.09 -5.69 13.37
C GLN A 562 -22.17 -5.24 12.21
N ARG A 563 -21.78 -6.17 11.32
CA ARG A 563 -20.99 -5.83 10.12
C ARG A 563 -21.75 -4.95 9.14
N PHE A 564 -23.01 -5.27 8.88
CA PHE A 564 -23.85 -4.44 8.02
C PHE A 564 -24.03 -3.05 8.61
N ILE A 565 -24.30 -2.96 9.93
CA ILE A 565 -24.36 -1.68 10.66
C ILE A 565 -23.06 -0.90 10.49
N LEU A 566 -21.89 -1.54 10.63
CA LEU A 566 -20.60 -0.88 10.44
C LEU A 566 -20.43 -0.34 9.02
N GLN A 567 -20.89 -1.06 7.99
CA GLN A 567 -20.92 -0.56 6.61
C GLN A 567 -21.85 0.64 6.44
N VAL A 568 -23.01 0.64 7.10
CA VAL A 568 -23.93 1.79 7.11
C VAL A 568 -23.29 2.99 7.79
N VAL A 569 -22.61 2.79 8.92
CA VAL A 569 -21.88 3.84 9.65
C VAL A 569 -20.74 4.42 8.80
N MET A 570 -19.96 3.58 8.13
CA MET A 570 -18.94 4.03 7.17
C MET A 570 -19.56 4.83 6.03
N THR A 571 -20.71 4.40 5.52
CA THR A 571 -21.45 5.13 4.47
C THR A 571 -21.78 6.54 4.96
N GLY A 572 -22.43 6.69 6.12
CA GLY A 572 -22.79 8.00 6.65
C GLY A 572 -21.61 8.88 7.06
N ALA A 573 -20.51 8.29 7.51
CA ALA A 573 -19.30 9.03 7.88
C ALA A 573 -18.58 9.61 6.66
N PHE A 574 -18.59 8.86 5.55
CA PHE A 574 -17.85 9.19 4.34
C PHE A 574 -18.73 9.76 3.22
N TYR A 575 -19.99 10.10 3.48
CA TYR A 575 -20.80 10.91 2.55
C TYR A 575 -20.04 12.20 2.17
N PRO A 576 -19.98 12.62 0.89
CA PRO A 576 -20.62 12.03 -0.31
C PRO A 576 -19.70 11.13 -1.16
N ASN A 577 -18.64 10.51 -0.58
CA ASN A 577 -17.61 9.75 -1.31
C ASN A 577 -18.12 8.38 -1.81
N TYR A 578 -19.17 8.38 -2.63
CA TYR A 578 -19.84 7.19 -3.14
C TYR A 578 -19.58 7.00 -4.63
N PHE A 579 -19.39 5.74 -5.01
CA PHE A 579 -19.01 5.35 -6.36
C PHE A 579 -19.82 4.17 -6.83
N THR A 580 -20.07 4.12 -8.13
CA THR A 580 -20.83 3.06 -8.80
C THR A 580 -19.96 2.39 -9.84
N PHE A 581 -20.36 1.19 -10.24
CA PHE A 581 -19.64 0.40 -11.23
C PHE A 581 -20.19 0.64 -12.63
N GLY A 582 -19.29 0.78 -13.60
CA GLY A 582 -19.65 0.75 -15.02
C GLY A 582 -20.08 -0.66 -15.45
N GLN A 583 -20.93 -0.75 -16.46
CA GLN A 583 -21.33 -2.03 -17.05
C GLN A 583 -20.17 -2.66 -17.82
N CYS A 584 -19.95 -3.96 -17.65
CA CYS A 584 -19.02 -4.73 -18.48
C CYS A 584 -19.72 -5.14 -19.79
N ASP A 585 -19.04 -4.91 -20.91
CA ASP A 585 -19.47 -5.41 -22.21
C ASP A 585 -18.95 -6.85 -22.39
N GLU A 586 -19.86 -7.82 -22.34
CA GLU A 586 -19.53 -9.24 -22.45
C GLU A 586 -18.99 -9.62 -23.84
N GLU A 587 -19.48 -8.98 -24.90
CA GLU A 587 -19.03 -9.27 -26.26
C GLU A 587 -17.57 -8.84 -26.44
N VAL A 588 -17.21 -7.70 -25.89
CA VAL A 588 -15.82 -7.22 -25.86
C VAL A 588 -14.95 -8.16 -25.02
N ALA A 589 -15.43 -8.61 -23.86
CA ALA A 589 -14.68 -9.49 -22.98
C ALA A 589 -14.37 -10.87 -23.60
N VAL A 590 -15.36 -11.48 -24.26
CA VAL A 590 -15.19 -12.76 -24.97
C VAL A 590 -14.18 -12.64 -26.11
N ARG A 591 -14.23 -11.51 -26.84
CA ARG A 591 -13.28 -11.21 -27.93
C ARG A 591 -11.86 -10.97 -27.42
N GLU A 592 -11.69 -10.27 -26.30
CA GLU A 592 -10.36 -9.96 -25.75
C GLU A 592 -9.64 -11.19 -25.16
N LEU A 593 -10.39 -12.18 -24.68
CA LEU A 593 -9.87 -13.40 -24.04
C LEU A 593 -9.87 -14.63 -24.97
N ASP A 594 -10.18 -14.48 -26.25
CA ASP A 594 -10.25 -15.59 -27.23
C ASP A 594 -11.13 -16.76 -26.75
N GLY A 595 -12.28 -16.44 -26.14
CA GLY A 595 -13.22 -17.44 -25.61
C GLY A 595 -12.75 -18.20 -24.36
N ASN A 596 -11.65 -17.80 -23.72
CA ASN A 596 -11.24 -18.33 -22.41
C ASN A 596 -12.09 -17.73 -21.28
N ASP A 597 -12.33 -18.50 -20.21
CA ASP A 597 -13.12 -18.06 -19.05
C ASP A 597 -12.45 -16.84 -18.36
N PRO A 598 -13.10 -15.67 -18.34
CA PRO A 598 -12.59 -14.47 -17.69
C PRO A 598 -12.40 -14.62 -16.18
N LYS A 599 -13.12 -15.54 -15.54
CA LYS A 599 -13.03 -15.76 -14.09
C LYS A 599 -11.77 -16.54 -13.69
N THR A 600 -11.06 -17.15 -14.65
CA THR A 600 -9.86 -17.96 -14.40
C THR A 600 -8.63 -17.57 -15.21
N THR A 601 -8.76 -16.60 -16.13
CA THR A 601 -7.74 -16.33 -17.15
C THR A 601 -7.30 -14.87 -17.14
N VAL A 602 -6.02 -14.63 -17.39
CA VAL A 602 -5.45 -13.29 -17.64
C VAL A 602 -4.68 -13.27 -18.95
N VAL A 603 -4.58 -12.10 -19.58
CA VAL A 603 -3.86 -11.93 -20.85
C VAL A 603 -2.59 -11.11 -20.66
N LEU A 604 -1.49 -11.60 -21.24
CA LEU A 604 -0.25 -10.86 -21.45
C LEU A 604 -0.16 -10.41 -22.91
N LYS A 605 0.38 -9.21 -23.13
CA LYS A 605 0.65 -8.62 -24.44
C LYS A 605 2.17 -8.44 -24.61
N ASN A 606 2.61 -8.17 -25.84
CA ASN A 606 4.02 -8.03 -26.21
C ASN A 606 4.83 -9.32 -26.04
N ILE A 607 4.20 -10.47 -26.29
CA ILE A 607 4.89 -11.76 -26.30
C ILE A 607 5.73 -11.84 -27.60
N PRO A 608 7.04 -12.17 -27.51
CA PRO A 608 7.89 -12.27 -28.69
C PRO A 608 7.51 -13.47 -29.56
N PRO A 609 7.94 -13.48 -30.85
CA PRO A 609 7.82 -14.66 -31.71
C PRO A 609 8.37 -15.91 -31.02
N TYR A 610 7.75 -17.06 -31.29
CA TYR A 610 8.10 -18.34 -30.65
C TYR A 610 7.93 -18.35 -29.12
N GLY A 611 6.98 -17.57 -28.58
CA GLY A 611 6.72 -17.43 -27.14
C GLY A 611 6.49 -18.74 -26.37
N PHE A 612 6.08 -19.82 -27.06
CA PHE A 612 5.93 -21.16 -26.48
C PHE A 612 7.26 -21.75 -25.96
N LEU A 613 8.41 -21.35 -26.52
CA LEU A 613 9.74 -21.78 -26.05
C LEU A 613 10.00 -21.34 -24.61
N TYR A 614 9.38 -20.25 -24.17
CA TYR A 614 9.61 -19.64 -22.86
C TYR A 614 8.52 -19.98 -21.83
N TYR A 615 7.72 -21.04 -22.07
CA TYR A 615 6.61 -21.46 -21.21
C TYR A 615 6.98 -21.55 -19.72
N LYS A 616 8.15 -22.12 -19.38
CA LYS A 616 8.59 -22.28 -17.98
C LYS A 616 8.96 -20.94 -17.32
N GLN A 617 9.55 -20.01 -18.06
CA GLN A 617 9.80 -18.65 -17.55
C GLN A 617 8.47 -17.95 -17.27
N LEU A 618 7.53 -17.98 -18.22
CA LEU A 618 6.19 -17.42 -18.06
C LEU A 618 5.43 -18.05 -16.89
N GLN A 619 5.48 -19.38 -16.74
CA GLN A 619 4.88 -20.08 -15.61
C GLN A 619 5.49 -19.64 -14.26
N SER A 620 6.81 -19.41 -14.22
CA SER A 620 7.50 -18.96 -13.02
C SER A 620 7.10 -17.54 -12.59
N LEU A 621 6.81 -16.64 -13.55
CA LEU A 621 6.36 -15.28 -13.25
C LEU A 621 5.05 -15.25 -12.43
N PHE A 622 4.15 -16.22 -12.65
CA PHE A 622 2.87 -16.30 -11.94
C PHE A 622 2.86 -17.26 -10.75
N ARG A 623 4.01 -17.80 -10.34
CA ARG A 623 4.10 -18.78 -9.24
C ARG A 623 3.54 -18.25 -7.91
N GLN A 624 3.66 -16.94 -7.68
CA GLN A 624 3.14 -16.28 -6.48
C GLN A 624 1.63 -16.04 -6.52
N CYS A 625 1.01 -16.06 -7.71
CA CYS A 625 -0.42 -15.81 -7.90
C CYS A 625 -1.28 -17.06 -7.68
N GLY A 626 -0.82 -18.21 -8.17
CA GLY A 626 -1.54 -19.48 -8.06
C GLY A 626 -0.97 -20.54 -9.01
N GLN A 627 -1.57 -21.73 -9.00
CA GLN A 627 -1.15 -22.82 -9.88
C GLN A 627 -1.64 -22.58 -11.32
N VAL A 628 -0.72 -22.33 -12.24
CA VAL A 628 -1.02 -22.20 -13.68
C VAL A 628 -1.43 -23.54 -14.26
N LYS A 629 -2.63 -23.62 -14.84
CA LYS A 629 -3.19 -24.81 -15.52
C LYS A 629 -2.64 -24.94 -16.94
N SER A 630 -2.70 -23.86 -17.71
CA SER A 630 -2.30 -23.81 -19.12
C SER A 630 -1.93 -22.39 -19.53
N ILE A 631 -1.09 -22.27 -20.56
CA ILE A 631 -0.79 -21.01 -21.24
C ILE A 631 -1.07 -21.25 -22.73
N SER A 632 -2.01 -20.51 -23.30
CA SER A 632 -2.28 -20.52 -24.75
C SER A 632 -1.74 -19.24 -25.38
N TYR A 633 -1.44 -19.29 -26.68
CA TYR A 633 -0.79 -18.21 -27.41
C TYR A 633 -1.61 -17.84 -28.64
N GLU A 634 -1.75 -16.54 -28.87
CA GLU A 634 -2.36 -15.98 -30.07
C GLU A 634 -1.57 -14.75 -30.48
N GLN A 635 -0.86 -14.84 -31.61
CA GLN A 635 -0.01 -13.76 -32.12
C GLN A 635 0.99 -13.26 -31.06
N SER A 636 0.89 -11.99 -30.65
CA SER A 636 1.71 -11.35 -29.61
C SER A 636 1.08 -11.37 -28.22
N LYS A 637 0.08 -12.24 -27.99
CA LYS A 637 -0.61 -12.42 -26.73
C LYS A 637 -0.41 -13.82 -26.16
N ALA A 638 -0.38 -13.92 -24.83
CA ALA A 638 -0.43 -15.18 -24.09
C ALA A 638 -1.54 -15.13 -23.06
N TYR A 639 -2.40 -16.15 -23.04
CA TYR A 639 -3.49 -16.30 -22.08
C TYR A 639 -3.08 -17.31 -21.01
N VAL A 640 -3.02 -16.85 -19.76
CA VAL A 640 -2.61 -17.66 -18.61
C VAL A 640 -3.85 -18.06 -17.83
N THR A 641 -4.19 -19.35 -17.86
CA THR A 641 -5.34 -19.91 -17.15
C THR A 641 -4.89 -20.57 -15.85
N PHE A 642 -5.54 -20.23 -14.74
CA PHE A 642 -5.24 -20.78 -13.42
C PHE A 642 -6.08 -22.02 -13.10
N SER A 643 -5.56 -22.87 -12.23
CA SER A 643 -6.24 -24.07 -11.75
C SER A 643 -7.34 -23.68 -10.76
N ARG A 644 -8.54 -24.24 -10.95
CA ARG A 644 -9.73 -23.98 -10.14
C ARG A 644 -9.96 -25.10 -9.13
N ASN A 645 -10.33 -24.75 -7.90
CA ASN A 645 -10.81 -25.74 -6.93
C ASN A 645 -12.22 -26.19 -7.33
N PRO A 646 -12.49 -27.49 -7.54
CA PRO A 646 -13.79 -27.98 -8.02
C PRO A 646 -15.01 -27.60 -7.15
N THR A 647 -14.81 -27.19 -5.89
CA THR A 647 -15.87 -26.77 -4.96
C THR A 647 -16.40 -25.35 -5.19
N GLU A 648 -15.69 -24.49 -5.94
CA GLU A 648 -16.04 -23.06 -6.09
C GLU A 648 -16.54 -22.74 -7.50
N ARG A 649 -17.84 -22.93 -7.78
CA ARG A 649 -18.39 -22.85 -9.17
C ARG A 649 -18.76 -21.45 -9.70
N PHE A 650 -18.76 -20.39 -8.88
CA PHE A 650 -19.31 -19.09 -9.33
C PHE A 650 -18.51 -17.81 -8.98
N LYS A 651 -17.26 -17.91 -8.53
CA LYS A 651 -16.45 -16.73 -8.16
C LYS A 651 -15.19 -16.61 -9.01
N THR A 652 -14.75 -15.38 -9.24
CA THR A 652 -13.44 -15.08 -9.83
C THR A 652 -12.34 -15.70 -8.97
N LEU A 653 -11.37 -16.38 -9.59
CA LEU A 653 -10.27 -17.00 -8.85
C LEU A 653 -9.38 -15.93 -8.21
N PRO A 654 -8.98 -16.07 -6.93
CA PRO A 654 -8.05 -15.15 -6.27
C PRO A 654 -6.72 -14.98 -7.03
N ALA A 655 -6.29 -16.00 -7.77
CA ALA A 655 -5.10 -15.96 -8.61
C ALA A 655 -5.20 -14.93 -9.74
N VAL A 656 -6.39 -14.71 -10.31
CA VAL A 656 -6.64 -13.69 -11.34
C VAL A 656 -6.48 -12.30 -10.72
N SER A 657 -7.10 -12.04 -9.57
CA SER A 657 -6.95 -10.77 -8.85
C SER A 657 -5.49 -10.50 -8.46
N MET A 658 -4.76 -11.53 -8.02
CA MET A 658 -3.34 -11.41 -7.68
C MET A 658 -2.47 -11.14 -8.90
N ALA A 659 -2.76 -11.77 -10.05
CA ALA A 659 -2.06 -11.49 -11.29
C ALA A 659 -2.27 -10.03 -11.72
N LEU A 660 -3.52 -9.55 -11.81
CA LEU A 660 -3.83 -8.14 -12.12
C LEU A 660 -3.14 -7.17 -11.16
N LYS A 661 -3.07 -7.54 -9.87
CA LYS A 661 -2.35 -6.77 -8.86
C LYS A 661 -0.86 -6.57 -9.20
N MET A 662 -0.19 -7.56 -9.79
CA MET A 662 1.20 -7.42 -10.25
C MET A 662 1.33 -6.27 -11.26
N SER A 663 0.38 -6.17 -12.19
CA SER A 663 0.35 -5.08 -13.17
C SER A 663 0.15 -3.72 -12.49
N HIS A 664 -0.80 -3.64 -11.55
CA HIS A 664 -1.07 -2.40 -10.80
C HIS A 664 0.11 -1.96 -9.95
N LEU A 665 0.87 -2.90 -9.40
CA LEU A 665 2.11 -2.63 -8.66
C LEU A 665 3.31 -2.31 -9.58
N ARG A 666 3.14 -2.38 -10.91
CA ARG A 666 4.21 -2.23 -11.91
C ARG A 666 5.37 -3.18 -11.66
N VAL A 667 5.06 -4.43 -11.28
CA VAL A 667 6.07 -5.49 -11.18
C VAL A 667 6.61 -5.74 -12.59
N PRO A 668 7.93 -5.61 -12.83
CA PRO A 668 8.49 -5.85 -14.14
C PRO A 668 8.34 -7.33 -14.50
N LEU A 669 7.68 -7.60 -15.62
CA LEU A 669 7.52 -8.95 -16.19
C LEU A 669 8.57 -9.14 -17.28
N GLU A 670 9.76 -9.55 -16.86
CA GLU A 670 10.92 -9.73 -17.73
C GLU A 670 10.96 -11.16 -18.28
N LEU A 671 11.16 -11.27 -19.59
CA LEU A 671 11.38 -12.52 -20.29
C LEU A 671 12.76 -12.50 -20.93
N HIS A 672 13.59 -13.50 -20.62
CA HIS A 672 14.91 -13.65 -21.23
C HIS A 672 14.77 -14.50 -22.49
N VAL A 673 14.92 -13.85 -23.65
CA VAL A 673 14.65 -14.45 -24.96
C VAL A 673 15.84 -14.34 -25.90
N HIS A 674 15.92 -15.25 -26.86
CA HIS A 674 16.86 -15.17 -27.98
C HIS A 674 16.27 -14.31 -29.11
N SER A 675 17.14 -13.71 -29.92
CA SER A 675 16.68 -12.93 -31.08
C SER A 675 16.00 -13.83 -32.11
N PRO A 676 14.92 -13.36 -32.78
CA PRO A 676 14.20 -14.16 -33.78
C PRO A 676 15.13 -14.68 -34.89
N GLU A 677 16.10 -13.87 -35.32
CA GLU A 677 17.03 -14.22 -36.38
C GLU A 677 17.91 -15.41 -36.00
N LYS A 678 18.37 -15.48 -34.74
CA LYS A 678 19.16 -16.61 -34.23
C LYS A 678 18.34 -17.89 -34.07
N ILE A 679 17.03 -17.76 -33.84
CA ILE A 679 16.12 -18.90 -33.80
C ILE A 679 15.91 -19.44 -35.21
N GLU A 680 15.68 -18.56 -36.18
CA GLU A 680 15.45 -18.89 -37.58
C GLU A 680 16.70 -19.45 -38.28
N GLU A 681 17.88 -18.89 -37.99
CA GLU A 681 19.18 -19.35 -38.49
C GLU A 681 19.46 -20.80 -38.07
N LYS A 682 19.08 -21.18 -36.84
CA LYS A 682 19.21 -22.56 -36.34
C LYS A 682 18.11 -23.51 -36.83
N MET A 683 17.02 -22.98 -37.39
CA MET A 683 15.90 -23.79 -37.89
C MET A 683 16.04 -24.25 -39.34
N GLU A 684 17.14 -23.90 -40.03
CA GLU A 684 17.57 -24.37 -41.37
C GLU A 684 16.44 -24.91 -42.28
N GLY A 685 15.63 -24.02 -42.84
CA GLY A 685 14.81 -24.31 -44.03
C GLY A 685 13.63 -25.29 -43.86
N ARG A 686 13.29 -25.75 -42.65
CA ARG A 686 12.05 -26.52 -42.44
C ARG A 686 10.86 -25.56 -42.34
N MET A 687 10.11 -25.41 -43.43
CA MET A 687 8.85 -24.65 -43.44
C MET A 687 7.90 -25.17 -42.35
N VAL A 688 7.53 -24.30 -41.40
CA VAL A 688 6.36 -24.49 -40.55
C VAL A 688 5.17 -23.83 -41.27
N PRO A 689 4.20 -24.59 -41.81
CA PRO A 689 2.95 -23.97 -42.23
C PRO A 689 2.22 -23.53 -40.97
N THR A 690 2.03 -22.22 -40.82
CA THR A 690 0.81 -21.62 -40.24
C THR A 690 0.29 -22.22 -38.92
N LEU A 691 1.14 -22.48 -37.92
CA LEU A 691 0.66 -22.72 -36.54
C LEU A 691 0.39 -21.37 -35.85
N ARG A 692 -0.65 -20.67 -36.33
CA ARG A 692 -1.14 -19.42 -35.73
C ARG A 692 -2.16 -19.62 -34.60
N SER A 693 -2.59 -20.85 -34.32
CA SER A 693 -3.46 -21.14 -33.17
C SER A 693 -3.51 -22.64 -32.92
N THR A 694 -2.96 -23.10 -31.80
CA THR A 694 -3.22 -24.45 -31.29
C THR A 694 -3.30 -24.39 -29.78
N ARG A 695 -4.50 -24.63 -29.25
CA ARG A 695 -4.80 -24.66 -27.81
C ARG A 695 -4.13 -25.89 -27.19
N TYR A 696 -3.17 -25.65 -26.29
CA TYR A 696 -2.57 -26.71 -25.49
C TYR A 696 -3.50 -27.11 -24.33
N TYR A 697 -4.12 -28.29 -24.46
CA TYR A 697 -4.77 -28.95 -23.33
C TYR A 697 -3.73 -29.76 -22.58
N ASN A 698 -3.35 -29.28 -21.40
CA ASN A 698 -2.61 -30.09 -20.44
C ASN A 698 -3.63 -31.04 -19.79
N ASN A 699 -3.86 -32.21 -20.39
CA ASN A 699 -4.73 -33.21 -19.81
C ASN A 699 -4.05 -33.86 -18.60
N LYS A 700 -4.60 -33.55 -17.42
CA LYS A 700 -4.63 -34.31 -16.17
C LYS A 700 -3.34 -35.03 -15.76
N SER A 701 -2.67 -34.42 -14.78
CA SER A 701 -2.03 -35.16 -13.69
C SER A 701 -3.12 -35.88 -12.87
N SER A 702 -3.16 -37.20 -12.99
CA SER A 702 -3.71 -38.13 -12.00
C SER A 702 -2.65 -39.21 -11.85
N ALA A 703 -2.17 -39.40 -10.63
CA ALA A 703 -1.13 -40.38 -10.33
C ALA A 703 -1.70 -41.80 -10.54
N GLU A 704 -1.09 -42.58 -11.45
CA GLU A 704 -0.94 -44.05 -11.36
C GLU A 704 -0.10 -44.61 -12.53
N ILE A 705 0.93 -45.38 -12.17
CA ILE A 705 1.65 -46.44 -12.92
C ILE A 705 2.29 -46.08 -14.28
N SER A 706 3.62 -46.27 -14.35
CA SER A 706 4.39 -46.47 -15.58
C SER A 706 3.89 -47.69 -16.36
N LYS A 707 2.91 -47.53 -17.25
CA LYS A 707 2.44 -48.55 -18.20
C LYS A 707 1.96 -47.96 -19.54
N GLU A 708 2.49 -46.80 -19.95
CA GLU A 708 2.27 -46.32 -21.33
C GLU A 708 3.21 -47.03 -22.29
N ILE A 709 2.64 -47.71 -23.29
CA ILE A 709 3.41 -48.38 -24.35
C ILE A 709 4.21 -47.33 -25.11
N GLY A 710 5.51 -47.58 -25.22
CA GLY A 710 6.45 -46.68 -25.83
C GLY A 710 7.11 -45.70 -24.87
N HIS A 711 6.71 -45.57 -23.60
CA HIS A 711 7.38 -44.69 -22.63
C HIS A 711 8.11 -45.51 -21.55
N PHE A 712 9.43 -45.36 -21.42
CA PHE A 712 10.24 -46.19 -20.54
C PHE A 712 11.50 -45.46 -20.04
N TRP A 713 12.10 -45.95 -18.96
CA TRP A 713 13.36 -45.42 -18.42
C TRP A 713 14.50 -46.38 -18.77
N GLY A 714 15.67 -45.83 -19.07
CA GLY A 714 16.87 -46.63 -19.34
C GLY A 714 18.15 -45.91 -18.90
N TYR A 715 19.23 -46.67 -18.77
CA TYR A 715 20.56 -46.15 -18.44
C TYR A 715 21.59 -46.78 -19.40
N ARG A 716 22.73 -46.10 -19.59
CA ARG A 716 23.77 -46.56 -20.52
C ARG A 716 24.58 -47.72 -19.93
N ILE A 717 24.73 -48.82 -20.66
CA ILE A 717 25.47 -50.04 -20.26
C ILE A 717 26.85 -50.08 -20.95
N ASP A 718 27.65 -49.01 -20.86
CA ASP A 718 29.05 -49.09 -21.28
C ASP A 718 29.95 -49.49 -20.09
N GLU A 719 31.15 -50.02 -20.38
CA GLU A 719 32.07 -50.51 -19.34
C GLU A 719 32.43 -49.42 -18.32
N LYS A 720 32.53 -48.16 -18.77
CA LYS A 720 32.83 -47.00 -17.93
C LYS A 720 31.69 -46.66 -16.97
N ASN A 721 30.44 -46.53 -17.43
CA ASN A 721 29.30 -46.21 -16.57
C ASN A 721 28.96 -47.39 -15.65
N THR A 722 29.11 -48.62 -16.13
CA THR A 722 28.93 -49.83 -15.31
C THR A 722 29.95 -49.89 -14.18
N ALA A 723 31.22 -49.53 -14.43
CA ALA A 723 32.25 -49.44 -13.38
C ALA A 723 31.95 -48.33 -12.37
N VAL A 724 31.52 -47.15 -12.83
CA VAL A 724 31.16 -46.00 -11.97
C VAL A 724 29.96 -46.32 -11.08
N LEU A 725 28.87 -46.85 -11.64
CA LEU A 725 27.66 -47.22 -10.88
C LEU A 725 27.93 -48.35 -9.89
N LYS A 726 28.78 -49.33 -10.24
CA LYS A 726 29.22 -50.38 -9.31
C LYS A 726 30.10 -49.82 -8.18
N GLY A 727 31.01 -48.89 -8.49
CA GLY A 727 31.83 -48.19 -7.51
C GLY A 727 31.01 -47.38 -6.52
N LEU A 728 30.08 -46.56 -7.02
CA LEU A 728 29.14 -45.78 -6.20
C LEU A 728 28.27 -46.65 -5.31
N THR A 729 27.74 -47.75 -5.86
CA THR A 729 26.91 -48.69 -5.08
C THR A 729 27.76 -49.35 -4.00
N ALA A 730 29.01 -49.73 -4.28
CA ALA A 730 29.92 -50.29 -3.28
C ALA A 730 30.25 -49.29 -2.18
N GLU A 731 30.54 -48.03 -2.53
CA GLU A 731 30.82 -46.94 -1.59
C GLU A 731 29.63 -46.67 -0.65
N ILE A 732 28.42 -46.49 -1.20
CA ILE A 732 27.20 -46.26 -0.41
C ILE A 732 26.98 -47.38 0.60
N ASN A 733 27.20 -48.63 0.19
CA ASN A 733 26.94 -49.80 1.04
C ASN A 733 28.10 -50.15 1.99
N GLN A 734 29.22 -49.41 1.94
CA GLN A 734 30.32 -49.50 2.91
C GLN A 734 30.25 -48.41 3.99
N LEU A 735 29.42 -47.38 3.80
CA LEU A 735 29.23 -46.28 4.75
C LEU A 735 28.27 -46.66 5.88
N ASP A 736 28.48 -46.08 7.06
CA ASP A 736 27.52 -46.15 8.17
C ASP A 736 26.34 -45.20 7.93
N LEU A 737 25.17 -45.76 7.60
CA LEU A 737 24.03 -45.00 7.08
C LEU A 737 23.10 -44.53 8.21
N MET A 738 22.98 -43.20 8.35
CA MET A 738 22.12 -42.56 9.35
C MET A 738 20.65 -42.46 8.90
N PRO A 739 19.67 -42.59 9.82
CA PRO A 739 18.26 -42.36 9.53
C PRO A 739 17.98 -40.89 9.14
N LEU A 740 16.85 -40.66 8.45
CA LEU A 740 16.45 -39.31 8.04
C LEU A 740 16.12 -38.42 9.26
N SER A 741 16.78 -37.26 9.35
CA SER A 741 16.56 -36.27 10.41
C SER A 741 15.34 -35.36 10.17
N ILE A 742 14.67 -35.51 9.02
CA ILE A 742 13.53 -34.68 8.57
C ILE A 742 12.42 -35.64 8.14
N ARG A 743 11.14 -35.28 8.38
CA ARG A 743 10.01 -36.09 7.90
C ARG A 743 10.06 -36.22 6.37
N PRO A 744 9.93 -37.45 5.83
CA PRO A 744 9.90 -37.69 4.39
C PRO A 744 8.80 -36.89 3.68
N HIS A 745 9.12 -36.22 2.57
CA HIS A 745 8.17 -35.51 1.71
C HIS A 745 8.51 -35.71 0.23
N PRO A 746 7.57 -35.50 -0.71
CA PRO A 746 7.86 -35.57 -2.14
C PRO A 746 9.04 -34.69 -2.54
N ASP A 747 9.85 -35.17 -3.48
CA ASP A 747 11.09 -34.56 -3.99
C ASP A 747 12.33 -34.60 -3.08
N LEU A 748 12.23 -35.18 -1.88
CA LEU A 748 13.40 -35.39 -1.01
C LEU A 748 14.31 -36.49 -1.57
N VAL A 749 15.61 -36.22 -1.71
CA VAL A 749 16.64 -37.21 -2.10
C VAL A 749 17.15 -37.95 -0.86
N CYS A 750 17.15 -39.27 -0.92
CA CYS A 750 17.51 -40.17 0.18
C CYS A 750 18.21 -41.43 -0.34
N LEU A 751 18.64 -42.29 0.57
CA LEU A 751 19.08 -43.65 0.27
C LEU A 751 17.97 -44.63 0.65
N ALA A 752 17.62 -45.53 -0.26
CA ALA A 752 16.56 -46.51 -0.09
C ALA A 752 17.06 -47.92 -0.45
N PRO A 753 16.62 -48.98 0.25
CA PRO A 753 16.99 -50.35 -0.09
C PRO A 753 16.28 -50.84 -1.36
N PHE A 754 16.99 -51.65 -2.14
CA PHE A 754 16.42 -52.41 -3.26
C PHE A 754 16.98 -53.83 -3.27
N SER A 755 16.10 -54.82 -3.47
CA SER A 755 16.44 -56.24 -3.41
C SER A 755 16.76 -56.77 -4.81
N ASP A 756 18.04 -56.95 -5.13
CA ASP A 756 18.45 -57.65 -6.36
C ASP A 756 19.12 -58.98 -6.02
N LEU A 757 18.41 -60.08 -6.33
CA LEU A 757 18.84 -61.48 -6.50
C LEU A 757 19.86 -62.13 -5.55
N GLN A 758 20.25 -61.54 -4.40
CA GLN A 758 20.76 -62.23 -3.19
C GLN A 758 21.19 -61.32 -2.01
N ASN A 759 21.05 -59.97 -2.05
CA ASN A 759 21.31 -59.09 -0.88
C ASN A 759 20.51 -57.78 -0.93
N ASN A 760 20.09 -57.25 0.22
CA ASN A 760 19.40 -55.96 0.33
C ASN A 760 20.46 -54.82 0.38
N ARG A 761 20.60 -54.07 -0.71
CA ARG A 761 21.58 -52.97 -0.82
C ARG A 761 20.86 -51.62 -0.90
N TYR A 762 21.52 -50.58 -0.40
CA TYR A 762 21.06 -49.20 -0.46
C TYR A 762 21.50 -48.52 -1.76
N TYR A 763 20.58 -47.76 -2.33
CA TYR A 763 20.74 -47.02 -3.58
C TYR A 763 20.19 -45.61 -3.42
N ARG A 764 20.66 -44.67 -4.25
CA ARG A 764 20.13 -43.31 -4.25
C ARG A 764 18.73 -43.28 -4.83
N ALA A 765 17.82 -42.61 -4.13
CA ALA A 765 16.44 -42.50 -4.53
C ALA A 765 15.84 -41.12 -4.22
N GLN A 766 14.82 -40.74 -4.98
CA GLN A 766 14.00 -39.56 -4.72
C GLN A 766 12.59 -40.01 -4.31
N ILE A 767 12.05 -39.40 -3.27
CA ILE A 767 10.70 -39.71 -2.79
C ILE A 767 9.68 -39.10 -3.78
N LEU A 768 8.79 -39.93 -4.32
CA LEU A 768 7.71 -39.50 -5.21
C LEU A 768 6.45 -39.16 -4.43
N SER A 769 6.09 -40.02 -3.48
CA SER A 769 4.89 -39.88 -2.66
C SER A 769 5.10 -40.57 -1.31
N VAL A 770 4.37 -40.14 -0.28
CA VAL A 770 4.42 -40.74 1.06
C VAL A 770 3.01 -41.19 1.48
N PRO A 771 2.52 -42.33 0.96
CA PRO A 771 1.25 -42.89 1.38
C PRO A 771 1.38 -43.61 2.73
N GLY A 772 0.97 -42.92 3.80
CA GLY A 772 0.98 -43.46 5.17
C GLY A 772 2.40 -43.69 5.70
N ASP A 773 2.67 -44.89 6.21
CA ASP A 773 3.95 -45.28 6.83
C ASP A 773 4.98 -45.84 5.83
N SER A 774 4.79 -45.56 4.54
CA SER A 774 5.69 -45.99 3.47
C SER A 774 5.89 -44.87 2.46
N ALA A 775 7.05 -44.83 1.81
CA ALA A 775 7.34 -43.94 0.70
C ALA A 775 7.43 -44.71 -0.61
N GLU A 776 6.84 -44.15 -1.67
CA GLU A 776 7.16 -44.54 -3.03
C GLU A 776 8.42 -43.80 -3.46
N VAL A 777 9.46 -44.54 -3.83
CA VAL A 777 10.77 -43.98 -4.18
C VAL A 777 11.15 -44.31 -5.62
N PHE A 778 11.85 -43.38 -6.27
CA PHE A 778 12.42 -43.52 -7.60
C PHE A 778 13.95 -43.58 -7.51
N PHE A 779 14.55 -44.67 -7.95
CA PHE A 779 16.01 -44.84 -7.93
C PHE A 779 16.65 -44.05 -9.07
N VAL A 780 17.31 -42.94 -8.73
CA VAL A 780 17.81 -41.95 -9.70
C VAL A 780 18.88 -42.49 -10.65
N ASP A 781 19.54 -43.57 -10.24
CA ASP A 781 20.65 -44.20 -10.96
C ASP A 781 20.19 -45.26 -11.97
N TYR A 782 19.08 -45.94 -11.68
CA TYR A 782 18.65 -47.15 -12.40
C TYR A 782 17.23 -47.03 -12.98
N GLY A 783 16.47 -45.98 -12.62
CA GLY A 783 15.16 -45.64 -13.21
C GLY A 783 13.99 -46.49 -12.74
N ASN A 784 14.21 -47.43 -11.81
CA ASN A 784 13.18 -48.25 -11.19
C ASN A 784 12.48 -47.52 -10.03
N ARG A 785 11.29 -48.00 -9.67
CA ARG A 785 10.54 -47.56 -8.50
C ARG A 785 10.37 -48.71 -7.52
N SER A 786 10.30 -48.38 -6.24
CA SER A 786 9.91 -49.34 -5.19
C SER A 786 9.13 -48.63 -4.11
N ARG A 787 8.37 -49.41 -3.33
CA ARG A 787 7.73 -48.94 -2.11
C ARG A 787 8.58 -49.40 -0.94
N VAL A 788 8.96 -48.46 -0.09
CA VAL A 788 9.92 -48.64 0.98
C VAL A 788 9.33 -48.10 2.28
N ALA A 789 9.56 -48.78 3.40
CA ALA A 789 9.07 -48.31 4.70
C ALA A 789 9.86 -47.05 5.15
N LEU A 790 9.20 -46.10 5.82
CA LEU A 790 9.84 -44.80 6.13
C LEU A 790 11.07 -44.93 7.05
N ASP A 791 11.08 -45.96 7.89
CA ASP A 791 12.16 -46.35 8.80
C ASP A 791 13.36 -46.99 8.08
N GLU A 792 13.18 -47.47 6.85
CA GLU A 792 14.26 -48.00 6.03
C GLU A 792 15.00 -46.92 5.25
N LEU A 793 14.46 -45.70 5.14
CA LEU A 793 15.10 -44.59 4.44
C LEU A 793 16.30 -44.04 5.22
N ARG A 794 17.37 -43.71 4.51
CA ARG A 794 18.61 -43.18 5.08
C ARG A 794 19.00 -41.83 4.47
N LYS A 795 19.72 -41.01 5.22
CA LYS A 795 20.23 -39.70 4.76
C LYS A 795 21.37 -39.91 3.76
N ILE A 796 21.33 -39.18 2.65
CA ILE A 796 22.42 -39.15 1.67
C ILE A 796 23.51 -38.14 2.10
N PRO A 797 24.79 -38.56 2.25
CA PRO A 797 25.92 -37.66 2.53
C PRO A 797 26.10 -36.59 1.44
N SER A 798 26.53 -35.38 1.82
CA SER A 798 26.65 -34.23 0.91
C SER A 798 27.60 -34.47 -0.28
N HIS A 799 28.67 -35.26 -0.12
CA HIS A 799 29.59 -35.59 -1.21
C HIS A 799 29.01 -36.60 -2.22
N LEU A 800 27.95 -37.34 -1.86
CA LEU A 800 27.23 -38.28 -2.75
C LEU A 800 25.97 -37.67 -3.38
N GLN A 801 25.60 -36.46 -2.95
CA GLN A 801 24.53 -35.67 -3.56
C GLN A 801 24.93 -35.12 -4.93
N GLU A 802 26.23 -34.89 -5.16
CA GLU A 802 26.77 -34.52 -6.47
C GLU A 802 27.02 -35.79 -7.30
N LEU A 803 26.45 -35.84 -8.52
CA LEU A 803 26.59 -36.99 -9.41
C LEU A 803 27.93 -36.95 -10.17
N PRO A 804 28.56 -38.11 -10.43
CA PRO A 804 29.71 -38.18 -11.31
C PRO A 804 29.30 -37.74 -12.73
N PHE A 805 30.07 -36.80 -13.26
CA PHE A 805 30.22 -36.48 -14.67
C PHE A 805 30.04 -37.72 -15.56
N GLN A 806 29.06 -37.72 -16.49
CA GLN A 806 29.17 -38.29 -17.86
C GLN A 806 27.81 -38.43 -18.60
N VAL A 807 27.01 -37.36 -18.74
CA VAL A 807 26.16 -37.17 -19.95
C VAL A 807 26.25 -35.72 -20.46
N THR A 808 27.27 -34.95 -20.05
CA THR A 808 27.39 -33.54 -20.44
C THR A 808 28.19 -33.34 -21.75
N VAL A 809 28.81 -34.37 -22.33
CA VAL A 809 29.82 -34.17 -23.39
C VAL A 809 29.48 -34.78 -24.77
N VAL A 810 28.32 -35.42 -24.98
CA VAL A 810 28.00 -35.98 -26.32
C VAL A 810 26.75 -35.38 -26.99
N LEU A 811 25.91 -34.60 -26.28
CA LEU A 811 24.73 -33.96 -26.89
C LEU A 811 24.48 -32.50 -26.49
N GLY A 812 25.36 -31.86 -25.70
CA GLY A 812 25.19 -30.44 -25.34
C GLY A 812 23.92 -30.13 -24.53
N ILE A 813 23.41 -31.08 -23.74
CA ILE A 813 22.20 -30.93 -22.92
C ILE A 813 22.61 -30.58 -21.48
N SER A 814 22.37 -29.35 -21.05
CA SER A 814 22.67 -28.86 -19.68
C SER A 814 21.49 -28.95 -18.71
N CYS A 815 20.34 -29.50 -19.15
CA CYS A 815 19.06 -29.40 -18.43
C CYS A 815 18.72 -30.57 -17.49
N LEU A 816 19.47 -31.67 -17.52
CA LEU A 816 19.22 -32.85 -16.68
C LEU A 816 20.15 -32.85 -15.46
N LYS A 817 19.97 -31.89 -14.54
CA LYS A 817 20.63 -31.97 -13.23
C LYS A 817 19.92 -33.03 -12.38
N ASN A 818 20.69 -33.99 -11.86
CA ASN A 818 20.31 -34.95 -10.81
C ASN A 818 19.68 -36.30 -11.23
N LYS A 819 19.78 -36.76 -12.49
CA LYS A 819 19.31 -38.11 -12.91
C LYS A 819 20.31 -38.81 -13.84
N CYS A 820 20.66 -40.07 -13.55
CA CYS A 820 21.48 -40.92 -14.44
C CYS A 820 20.61 -41.82 -15.33
N ALA A 821 19.40 -42.16 -14.90
CA ALA A 821 18.39 -42.77 -15.75
C ALA A 821 17.77 -41.72 -16.69
N LEU A 822 17.70 -42.05 -17.97
CA LEU A 822 17.10 -41.25 -19.02
C LEU A 822 15.68 -41.74 -19.31
N GLU A 823 14.76 -40.80 -19.51
CA GLU A 823 13.39 -41.08 -19.90
C GLU A 823 13.31 -41.16 -21.44
N PHE A 824 12.68 -42.20 -21.97
CA PHE A 824 12.60 -42.51 -23.40
C PHE A 824 11.16 -42.67 -23.87
N LYS A 825 10.84 -42.16 -25.06
CA LYS A 825 9.56 -42.35 -25.75
C LYS A 825 9.76 -42.88 -27.18
N LEU A 826 9.07 -43.95 -27.56
CA LEU A 826 9.11 -44.47 -28.93
C LEU A 826 8.45 -43.48 -29.89
N CYS A 827 9.18 -43.13 -30.94
CA CYS A 827 8.72 -42.23 -31.99
C CYS A 827 7.64 -42.86 -32.90
N LYS A 828 6.99 -42.03 -33.73
CA LYS A 828 6.20 -42.43 -34.93
C LYS A 828 5.20 -43.59 -34.77
N MET A 829 4.53 -43.68 -33.63
CA MET A 829 3.64 -44.79 -33.31
C MET A 829 2.40 -44.33 -32.53
N ARG A 830 1.24 -44.90 -32.84
CA ARG A 830 -0.02 -44.72 -32.10
C ARG A 830 -0.74 -46.06 -31.87
N PRO A 831 -1.71 -46.17 -30.94
CA PRO A 831 -2.49 -47.40 -30.76
C PRO A 831 -3.26 -47.76 -32.04
N SER A 832 -3.26 -49.05 -32.41
CA SER A 832 -4.16 -49.55 -33.46
C SER A 832 -5.60 -49.60 -32.95
N ALA A 833 -6.58 -49.66 -33.86
CA ALA A 833 -8.00 -49.79 -33.48
C ALA A 833 -8.28 -51.00 -32.56
N LYS A 834 -7.48 -52.06 -32.64
CA LYS A 834 -7.56 -53.26 -31.78
C LYS A 834 -7.03 -53.03 -30.35
N SER A 835 -6.18 -52.03 -30.17
CA SER A 835 -5.48 -51.75 -28.91
C SER A 835 -6.01 -50.50 -28.20
N LEU A 836 -7.14 -49.95 -28.63
CA LEU A 836 -7.74 -48.73 -28.10
C LEU A 836 -8.86 -49.07 -27.11
N VAL A 837 -8.68 -48.68 -25.85
CA VAL A 837 -9.71 -48.78 -24.80
C VAL A 837 -10.12 -47.36 -24.38
N CYS A 838 -11.42 -47.07 -24.40
CA CYS A 838 -11.99 -45.80 -23.93
C CYS A 838 -11.31 -44.53 -24.48
N GLY A 839 -11.18 -44.45 -25.81
CA GLY A 839 -10.95 -43.19 -26.50
C GLY A 839 -9.54 -42.63 -26.49
N GLU A 840 -8.56 -43.20 -25.77
CA GLU A 840 -7.13 -42.83 -25.91
C GLU A 840 -6.11 -43.72 -25.12
N GLN A 841 -6.51 -44.86 -24.53
CA GLN A 841 -5.59 -45.72 -23.75
C GLN A 841 -5.23 -47.02 -24.47
N TRP A 842 -3.95 -47.45 -24.34
CA TRP A 842 -3.46 -48.72 -24.87
C TRP A 842 -4.06 -49.93 -24.13
N SER A 843 -4.34 -51.02 -24.85
CA SER A 843 -4.87 -52.25 -24.27
C SER A 843 -3.87 -52.95 -23.35
N TYR A 844 -4.38 -53.66 -22.35
CA TYR A 844 -3.57 -54.39 -21.38
C TYR A 844 -2.63 -55.43 -22.03
N GLU A 845 -3.10 -56.08 -23.10
CA GLU A 845 -2.36 -57.08 -23.88
C GLU A 845 -1.16 -56.45 -24.60
N ALA A 846 -1.35 -55.27 -25.19
CA ALA A 846 -0.27 -54.52 -25.83
C ALA A 846 0.79 -54.10 -24.80
N SER A 847 0.37 -53.68 -23.58
CA SER A 847 1.29 -53.25 -22.53
C SER A 847 2.13 -54.40 -21.97
N GLN A 848 1.52 -55.58 -21.82
CA GLN A 848 2.22 -56.83 -21.49
C GLN A 848 3.27 -57.19 -22.54
N ARG A 849 2.89 -57.09 -23.83
CA ARG A 849 3.79 -57.40 -24.94
C ARG A 849 4.98 -56.43 -24.98
N PHE A 850 4.75 -55.13 -24.89
CA PHE A 850 5.82 -54.12 -24.83
C PHE A 850 6.75 -54.32 -23.63
N ALA A 851 6.20 -54.60 -22.44
CA ALA A 851 7.00 -54.89 -21.25
C ALA A 851 7.90 -56.12 -21.45
N SER A 852 7.41 -57.17 -22.14
CA SER A 852 8.22 -58.35 -22.49
C SER A 852 9.35 -58.07 -23.50
N LEU A 853 9.22 -56.98 -24.27
CA LEU A 853 10.22 -56.57 -25.27
C LEU A 853 11.33 -55.72 -24.66
N VAL A 854 11.03 -54.94 -23.61
CA VAL A 854 11.92 -53.91 -23.06
C VAL A 854 12.50 -54.29 -21.69
N ASN A 855 11.77 -55.03 -20.84
CA ASN A 855 12.24 -55.32 -19.48
C ASN A 855 13.48 -56.23 -19.47
N ARG A 856 14.50 -55.81 -18.71
CA ARG A 856 15.76 -56.55 -18.46
C ARG A 856 16.50 -57.00 -19.72
N CYS A 857 16.31 -56.32 -20.85
CA CYS A 857 17.01 -56.58 -22.10
C CYS A 857 18.02 -55.47 -22.40
N ALA A 858 19.18 -55.83 -22.97
CA ALA A 858 20.08 -54.84 -23.57
C ALA A 858 19.52 -54.39 -24.92
N LEU A 859 19.27 -53.09 -25.07
CA LEU A 859 18.62 -52.49 -26.24
C LEU A 859 19.55 -51.48 -26.90
N THR A 860 19.58 -51.46 -28.23
CA THR A 860 20.25 -50.41 -28.99
C THR A 860 19.24 -49.30 -29.26
N VAL A 861 19.56 -48.07 -28.86
CA VAL A 861 18.64 -46.93 -28.95
C VAL A 861 19.20 -45.89 -29.92
N LYS A 862 18.41 -45.49 -30.91
CA LYS A 862 18.73 -44.38 -31.82
C LYS A 862 17.87 -43.18 -31.45
N VAL A 863 18.50 -42.08 -31.06
CA VAL A 863 17.79 -40.87 -30.60
C VAL A 863 17.31 -40.02 -31.78
N TYR A 864 16.05 -39.60 -31.73
CA TYR A 864 15.40 -38.73 -32.72
C TYR A 864 15.29 -37.28 -32.24
N SER A 865 14.79 -37.03 -31.02
CA SER A 865 14.62 -35.67 -30.47
C SER A 865 14.56 -35.67 -28.93
N LEU A 866 14.57 -34.48 -28.32
CA LEU A 866 14.37 -34.28 -26.87
C LEU A 866 13.20 -33.32 -26.66
N VAL A 867 12.13 -33.79 -26.02
CA VAL A 867 10.93 -33.00 -25.73
C VAL A 867 10.61 -33.09 -24.24
N HIS A 868 10.50 -31.96 -23.55
CA HIS A 868 10.21 -31.91 -22.11
C HIS A 868 11.11 -32.77 -21.19
N SER A 869 12.38 -32.98 -21.57
CA SER A 869 13.34 -33.88 -20.89
C SER A 869 13.15 -35.39 -21.12
N VAL A 870 12.28 -35.75 -22.08
CA VAL A 870 12.08 -37.13 -22.57
C VAL A 870 12.74 -37.30 -23.93
N LEU A 871 13.59 -38.32 -24.08
CA LEU A 871 14.26 -38.66 -25.33
C LEU A 871 13.31 -39.45 -26.23
N HIS A 872 12.97 -38.87 -27.36
CA HIS A 872 12.20 -39.53 -28.41
C HIS A 872 13.15 -40.40 -29.24
N VAL A 873 12.87 -41.70 -29.35
CA VAL A 873 13.84 -42.69 -29.85
C VAL A 873 13.23 -43.80 -30.72
N ASP A 874 14.07 -44.42 -31.56
CA ASP A 874 13.90 -45.77 -32.08
C ASP A 874 14.64 -46.75 -31.17
N VAL A 875 14.02 -47.91 -30.90
CA VAL A 875 14.61 -48.93 -30.04
C VAL A 875 14.70 -50.23 -30.79
N TYR A 876 15.87 -50.85 -30.73
CA TYR A 876 16.19 -52.07 -31.42
C TYR A 876 16.58 -53.18 -30.44
N ARG A 877 16.10 -54.38 -30.70
CA ARG A 877 16.41 -55.58 -29.93
C ARG A 877 17.17 -56.59 -30.80
N TYR A 878 18.20 -57.21 -30.24
CA TYR A 878 18.88 -58.33 -30.86
C TYR A 878 18.03 -59.60 -30.76
N SER A 879 17.62 -60.13 -31.91
CA SER A 879 17.17 -61.53 -32.03
C SER A 879 18.41 -62.40 -32.19
N GLY A 880 18.45 -63.60 -31.61
CA GLY A 880 19.64 -64.47 -31.48
C GLY A 880 20.36 -64.92 -32.76
N ILE A 881 20.06 -64.32 -33.92
CA ILE A 881 20.63 -64.62 -35.24
C ILE A 881 20.99 -63.31 -35.96
N LYS A 882 21.91 -62.49 -35.42
CA LYS A 882 22.48 -61.26 -36.03
C LYS A 882 21.53 -60.20 -36.66
N GLU A 883 20.21 -60.39 -36.63
CA GLU A 883 19.21 -59.44 -37.10
C GLU A 883 18.73 -58.56 -35.94
N VAL A 884 18.79 -57.26 -36.19
CA VAL A 884 18.40 -56.21 -35.25
C VAL A 884 16.99 -55.78 -35.64
N VAL A 885 16.00 -56.03 -34.79
CA VAL A 885 14.60 -55.74 -35.08
C VAL A 885 14.14 -54.51 -34.29
N ASN A 886 13.48 -53.56 -34.96
CA ASN A 886 12.92 -52.38 -34.29
C ASN A 886 11.66 -52.78 -33.51
N ILE A 887 11.59 -52.39 -32.23
CA ILE A 887 10.47 -52.70 -31.34
C ILE A 887 9.16 -52.09 -31.87
N ARG A 888 9.21 -50.92 -32.53
CA ARG A 888 8.04 -50.33 -33.19
C ARG A 888 7.48 -51.27 -34.24
N ASP A 889 8.34 -51.79 -35.12
CA ASP A 889 7.92 -52.62 -36.24
C ASP A 889 7.31 -53.95 -35.76
N ILE A 890 7.80 -54.50 -34.64
CA ILE A 890 7.20 -55.67 -33.97
C ILE A 890 5.77 -55.34 -33.52
N LEU A 891 5.58 -54.21 -32.81
CA LEU A 891 4.26 -53.80 -32.32
C LEU A 891 3.28 -53.47 -33.46
N VAL A 892 3.77 -52.92 -34.57
CA VAL A 892 2.97 -52.64 -35.77
C VAL A 892 2.58 -53.93 -36.49
N ASN A 893 3.54 -54.84 -36.72
CA ASN A 893 3.29 -56.11 -37.42
C ASN A 893 2.38 -57.06 -36.61
N GLU A 894 2.47 -57.05 -35.29
CA GLU A 894 1.58 -57.82 -34.40
C GLU A 894 0.18 -57.18 -34.25
N GLY A 895 -0.06 -56.04 -34.92
CA GLY A 895 -1.35 -55.35 -34.94
C GLY A 895 -1.67 -54.59 -33.65
N TYR A 896 -0.68 -54.37 -32.76
CA TYR A 896 -0.86 -53.60 -31.53
C TYR A 896 -0.77 -52.09 -31.77
N ALA A 897 0.01 -51.65 -32.77
CA ALA A 897 0.25 -50.25 -33.08
C ALA A 897 0.10 -49.92 -34.57
N GLU A 898 -0.04 -48.64 -34.90
CA GLU A 898 -0.01 -48.11 -36.27
C GLU A 898 1.07 -47.01 -36.38
N LEU A 899 1.61 -46.83 -37.60
CA LEU A 899 2.51 -45.73 -37.91
C LEU A 899 1.78 -44.39 -37.80
N ALA A 900 2.43 -43.41 -37.16
CA ALA A 900 1.90 -42.06 -36.98
C ALA A 900 2.97 -41.00 -37.28
N GLU A 901 2.53 -39.82 -37.73
CA GLU A 901 3.41 -38.64 -37.82
C GLU A 901 3.78 -38.14 -36.41
N GLU A 902 5.00 -37.61 -36.24
CA GLU A 902 5.45 -37.08 -34.94
C GLU A 902 4.81 -35.73 -34.61
N SER A 903 4.69 -35.43 -33.32
CA SER A 903 4.23 -34.13 -32.85
C SER A 903 5.18 -33.01 -33.29
N CYS A 904 4.64 -31.82 -33.59
CA CYS A 904 5.42 -30.66 -34.01
C CYS A 904 6.55 -30.29 -33.03
N GLU A 905 6.36 -30.53 -31.72
CA GLU A 905 7.41 -30.34 -30.70
C GLU A 905 8.64 -31.20 -30.92
N SER A 906 8.46 -32.46 -31.33
CA SER A 906 9.55 -33.40 -31.63
C SER A 906 10.34 -32.95 -32.86
N ASN A 907 9.65 -32.39 -33.85
CA ASN A 907 10.29 -31.82 -35.04
C ASN A 907 11.10 -30.54 -34.75
N VAL A 908 10.75 -29.77 -33.70
CA VAL A 908 11.42 -28.52 -33.30
C VAL A 908 12.57 -28.76 -32.30
N GLY A 909 12.46 -29.77 -31.43
CA GLY A 909 13.50 -30.15 -30.47
C GLY A 909 14.85 -30.55 -31.10
N ILE A 910 14.85 -30.79 -32.42
CA ILE A 910 16.04 -31.08 -33.25
C ILE A 910 17.00 -29.87 -33.36
N ALA A 911 16.53 -28.63 -33.14
CA ALA A 911 17.27 -27.43 -33.58
C ALA A 911 17.85 -26.52 -32.46
N ILE A 912 17.54 -26.72 -31.18
CA ILE A 912 17.77 -25.66 -30.19
C ILE A 912 18.55 -26.12 -28.93
N SER A 913 19.88 -25.95 -28.97
CA SER A 913 20.68 -25.67 -27.77
C SER A 913 21.19 -24.22 -27.86
N PHE A 914 20.81 -23.36 -26.93
CA PHE A 914 21.31 -21.98 -26.85
C PHE A 914 22.23 -21.80 -25.64
N SER A 915 23.28 -21.00 -25.80
CA SER A 915 24.16 -20.56 -24.71
C SER A 915 23.51 -19.40 -23.94
N MET A 916 23.75 -19.33 -22.62
CA MET A 916 23.16 -18.31 -21.72
C MET A 916 23.70 -16.89 -21.93
N LEU A 917 24.75 -16.69 -22.74
CA LEU A 917 25.46 -15.42 -22.88
C LEU A 917 24.80 -14.44 -23.88
N ASP A 918 23.76 -14.88 -24.61
CA ASP A 918 23.17 -14.16 -25.76
C ASP A 918 21.68 -13.80 -25.57
N LEU A 919 21.21 -13.65 -24.33
CA LEU A 919 19.79 -13.40 -24.03
C LEU A 919 19.46 -11.89 -24.05
N LEU A 920 18.41 -11.53 -24.80
CA LEU A 920 17.75 -10.24 -24.75
C LEU A 920 16.67 -10.24 -23.65
N ILE A 921 16.48 -9.10 -22.98
CA ILE A 921 15.39 -8.93 -22.02
C ILE A 921 14.22 -8.26 -22.73
N VAL A 922 13.07 -8.93 -22.78
CA VAL A 922 11.81 -8.39 -23.28
C VAL A 922 10.88 -8.11 -22.11
N LEU A 923 10.36 -6.87 -22.05
CA LEU A 923 9.36 -6.48 -21.07
C LEU A 923 7.96 -6.81 -21.60
N LEU A 924 7.25 -7.66 -20.86
CA LEU A 924 5.87 -8.05 -21.16
C LEU A 924 4.89 -7.01 -20.65
N HIS A 925 3.76 -6.85 -21.33
CA HIS A 925 2.69 -5.93 -20.94
C HIS A 925 1.54 -6.71 -20.30
N GLY A 926 1.04 -6.23 -19.16
CA GLY A 926 -0.07 -6.85 -18.43
C GLY A 926 0.35 -7.33 -17.05
N PRO A 927 -0.29 -8.38 -16.50
CA PRO A 927 -1.48 -9.08 -17.02
C PRO A 927 -2.75 -8.21 -17.02
N PHE A 928 -3.69 -8.48 -17.94
CA PHE A 928 -4.98 -7.77 -18.08
C PHE A 928 -6.18 -8.74 -17.99
N ASN A 929 -7.36 -8.21 -17.68
CA ASN A 929 -8.63 -8.95 -17.69
C ASN A 929 -9.79 -7.99 -18.02
N PRO A 930 -10.67 -8.32 -18.98
CA PRO A 930 -11.76 -7.44 -19.43
C PRO A 930 -12.93 -7.31 -18.44
N TYR A 931 -13.04 -8.19 -17.44
CA TYR A 931 -14.03 -8.07 -16.36
C TYR A 931 -13.57 -7.12 -15.24
N GLU A 932 -12.42 -6.47 -15.42
CA GLU A 932 -11.99 -5.41 -14.52
C GLU A 932 -12.97 -4.24 -14.55
N LEU A 933 -13.57 -3.95 -13.39
CA LEU A 933 -14.63 -2.97 -13.26
C LEU A 933 -14.07 -1.54 -13.25
N LYS A 934 -14.67 -0.67 -14.06
CA LYS A 934 -14.46 0.78 -14.00
C LYS A 934 -15.42 1.41 -13.00
N LEU A 935 -14.97 2.45 -12.32
CA LEU A 935 -15.75 3.19 -11.33
C LEU A 935 -16.17 4.55 -11.86
N CYS A 936 -17.33 5.01 -11.42
CA CYS A 936 -17.85 6.35 -11.68
C CYS A 936 -18.20 7.04 -10.35
N SER A 937 -17.85 8.32 -10.22
CA SER A 937 -18.29 9.13 -9.07
C SER A 937 -19.79 9.41 -9.17
N MET A 938 -20.47 9.48 -8.02
CA MET A 938 -21.88 9.88 -7.96
C MET A 938 -22.10 11.39 -7.84
N THR A 939 -21.05 12.15 -7.49
CA THR A 939 -21.09 13.62 -7.40
C THR A 939 -21.01 14.30 -8.76
N ARG A 940 -21.69 15.44 -8.92
CA ARG A 940 -21.84 16.16 -10.20
C ARG A 940 -20.51 16.51 -10.86
N ILE A 941 -19.58 17.14 -10.14
CA ILE A 941 -18.32 17.66 -10.73
C ILE A 941 -17.35 16.54 -11.15
N SER A 942 -17.45 15.39 -10.48
CA SER A 942 -16.50 14.29 -10.61
C SER A 942 -17.00 13.16 -11.51
N ARG A 943 -18.22 13.24 -12.02
CA ARG A 943 -18.86 12.19 -12.83
C ARG A 943 -18.07 11.81 -14.07
N PHE A 944 -17.34 12.76 -14.66
CA PHE A 944 -16.54 12.56 -15.89
C PHE A 944 -15.05 12.33 -15.63
N ARG A 945 -14.59 12.45 -14.37
CA ARG A 945 -13.19 12.20 -14.03
C ARG A 945 -12.93 10.69 -14.04
N CYS A 946 -11.72 10.29 -14.44
CA CYS A 946 -11.32 8.89 -14.30
C CYS A 946 -11.21 8.55 -12.80
N VAL A 947 -11.63 7.36 -12.42
CA VAL A 947 -11.63 6.91 -11.02
C VAL A 947 -10.73 5.68 -10.90
N ALA A 948 -9.74 5.75 -10.02
CA ALA A 948 -8.80 4.67 -9.74
C ALA A 948 -8.65 4.44 -8.24
N ILE A 949 -8.56 3.19 -7.80
CA ILE A 949 -8.35 2.84 -6.40
C ILE A 949 -6.84 2.81 -6.10
N GLU A 950 -6.43 3.36 -4.96
CA GLU A 950 -5.03 3.36 -4.53
C GLU A 950 -4.48 1.93 -4.43
N ARG A 951 -3.21 1.77 -4.80
CA ARG A 951 -2.57 0.46 -4.94
C ARG A 951 -2.47 -0.32 -3.63
N ASP A 952 -2.66 0.29 -2.48
CA ASP A 952 -2.57 -0.41 -1.19
C ASP A 952 -3.95 -0.85 -0.66
N SER A 953 -5.04 -0.50 -1.35
CA SER A 953 -6.39 -0.97 -1.04
C SER A 953 -6.57 -2.43 -1.46
N ILE A 954 -7.37 -3.20 -0.71
CA ILE A 954 -7.78 -4.56 -1.10
C ILE A 954 -8.54 -4.58 -2.42
N HIS A 955 -9.26 -3.49 -2.75
CA HIS A 955 -10.05 -3.33 -3.97
C HIS A 955 -9.29 -2.64 -5.09
N SER A 956 -7.96 -2.51 -5.00
CA SER A 956 -7.17 -1.96 -6.11
C SER A 956 -7.38 -2.71 -7.43
N VAL A 957 -7.91 -3.93 -7.37
CA VAL A 957 -8.36 -4.75 -8.50
C VAL A 957 -9.77 -5.22 -8.17
N LEU A 958 -10.74 -4.86 -9.00
CA LEU A 958 -12.13 -5.31 -8.87
C LEU A 958 -12.53 -6.04 -10.15
N VAL A 959 -12.91 -7.30 -10.02
CA VAL A 959 -13.37 -8.12 -11.13
C VAL A 959 -14.84 -8.46 -10.92
N SER A 960 -15.66 -8.33 -11.96
CA SER A 960 -17.08 -8.65 -11.88
C SER A 960 -17.29 -10.15 -11.65
N ASP A 961 -17.94 -10.52 -10.54
CA ASP A 961 -18.30 -11.91 -10.23
C ASP A 961 -19.60 -12.35 -10.95
N ALA A 962 -20.45 -11.38 -11.31
CA ALA A 962 -21.75 -11.56 -11.98
C ALA A 962 -22.11 -10.28 -12.78
N PRO A 963 -21.65 -10.16 -14.04
CA PRO A 963 -21.90 -9.00 -14.90
C PRO A 963 -23.37 -8.85 -15.31
N GLU A 964 -24.13 -9.94 -15.31
CA GLU A 964 -25.57 -9.98 -15.67
C GLU A 964 -26.54 -9.52 -14.56
N ASP A 965 -26.04 -9.11 -13.38
CA ASP A 965 -26.86 -8.62 -12.26
C ASP A 965 -27.29 -7.16 -12.49
N PRO A 966 -28.59 -6.84 -12.57
CA PRO A 966 -29.08 -5.50 -12.91
C PRO A 966 -29.02 -4.50 -11.74
N PHE A 967 -28.76 -4.96 -10.50
CA PHE A 967 -28.84 -4.10 -9.32
C PHE A 967 -27.58 -3.26 -9.11
N GLN A 968 -27.80 -2.01 -8.70
CA GLN A 968 -26.71 -1.06 -8.48
C GLN A 968 -25.96 -1.41 -7.19
N GLN A 969 -24.66 -1.70 -7.32
CA GLN A 969 -23.76 -1.83 -6.17
C GLN A 969 -23.00 -0.51 -5.94
N MET A 970 -22.81 -0.15 -4.67
CA MET A 970 -22.09 1.05 -4.27
C MET A 970 -20.74 0.69 -3.61
N LEU A 971 -19.71 1.47 -3.92
CA LEU A 971 -18.43 1.49 -3.24
C LEU A 971 -18.31 2.80 -2.47
N VAL A 972 -17.87 2.73 -1.23
CA VAL A 972 -17.62 3.90 -0.37
C VAL A 972 -16.13 4.04 -0.12
N ALA A 973 -15.58 5.24 -0.21
CA ALA A 973 -14.18 5.52 0.09
C ALA A 973 -14.02 6.43 1.31
N ALA A 974 -13.10 6.07 2.21
CA ALA A 974 -12.86 6.86 3.42
C ALA A 974 -12.19 8.21 3.12
N SER A 975 -11.36 8.26 2.08
CA SER A 975 -10.72 9.50 1.63
C SER A 975 -10.50 9.53 0.13
N LEU A 976 -10.47 10.74 -0.42
CA LEU A 976 -10.26 11.03 -1.83
C LEU A 976 -9.01 11.87 -2.02
N SER A 977 -8.29 11.59 -3.09
CA SER A 977 -7.23 12.45 -3.59
C SER A 977 -7.30 12.53 -5.10
N VAL A 978 -6.60 13.47 -5.72
CA VAL A 978 -6.46 13.51 -7.18
C VAL A 978 -5.01 13.36 -7.56
N ASN A 979 -4.76 12.80 -8.74
CA ASN A 979 -3.42 12.76 -9.30
C ASN A 979 -2.89 14.19 -9.60
N ALA A 980 -1.63 14.30 -9.99
CA ALA A 980 -0.96 15.59 -10.09
C ALA A 980 -1.57 16.55 -11.11
N ASN A 981 -2.22 16.02 -12.16
CA ASN A 981 -2.88 16.82 -13.21
C ASN A 981 -4.41 16.95 -13.00
N GLY A 982 -4.96 16.49 -11.88
CA GLY A 982 -6.40 16.59 -11.55
C GLY A 982 -7.33 15.68 -12.36
N SER A 983 -6.82 14.94 -13.35
CA SER A 983 -7.63 14.12 -14.29
C SER A 983 -8.21 12.84 -13.68
N THR A 984 -7.53 12.27 -12.67
CA THR A 984 -7.89 10.98 -12.07
C THR A 984 -8.07 11.13 -10.57
N MET A 985 -9.25 10.73 -10.09
CA MET A 985 -9.55 10.56 -8.68
C MET A 985 -8.95 9.25 -8.16
N LEU A 986 -8.32 9.33 -7.00
CA LEU A 986 -7.66 8.25 -6.29
C LEU A 986 -8.42 7.97 -5.00
N LEU A 987 -9.15 6.85 -4.94
CA LEU A 987 -9.85 6.42 -3.74
C LEU A 987 -8.95 5.66 -2.80
N ARG A 988 -9.09 5.90 -1.49
CA ARG A 988 -8.33 5.20 -0.46
C ARG A 988 -9.25 4.60 0.59
N GLU A 989 -8.83 3.46 1.13
CA GLU A 989 -9.51 2.71 2.19
C GLU A 989 -10.99 2.50 1.88
N THR A 990 -11.23 1.62 0.92
CA THR A 990 -12.51 1.45 0.26
C THR A 990 -13.30 0.30 0.87
N SER A 991 -14.63 0.45 0.90
CA SER A 991 -15.57 -0.53 1.41
C SER A 991 -16.67 -0.80 0.38
N LEU A 992 -16.83 -2.05 0.00
CA LEU A 992 -17.87 -2.47 -0.94
C LEU A 992 -19.17 -2.73 -0.18
N MET A 993 -20.25 -2.08 -0.61
CA MET A 993 -21.57 -2.28 -0.01
C MET A 993 -22.22 -3.56 -0.54
N PRO A 994 -23.06 -4.25 0.26
CA PRO A 994 -23.76 -5.44 -0.21
C PRO A 994 -24.73 -5.11 -1.35
N ARG A 995 -24.97 -6.08 -2.22
CA ARG A 995 -25.94 -5.96 -3.33
C ARG A 995 -27.35 -6.16 -2.80
N ILE A 996 -27.92 -5.10 -2.22
CA ILE A 996 -29.30 -5.07 -1.73
C ILE A 996 -30.07 -4.05 -2.58
N PRO A 997 -31.17 -4.44 -3.27
CA PRO A 997 -31.96 -3.53 -4.08
C PRO A 997 -32.45 -2.30 -3.28
N GLY A 998 -32.31 -1.10 -3.83
CA GLY A 998 -32.69 0.16 -3.16
C GLY A 998 -31.75 0.64 -2.06
N LEU A 999 -30.74 -0.14 -1.65
CA LEU A 999 -29.84 0.25 -0.57
C LEU A 999 -29.04 1.53 -0.87
N PRO A 1000 -28.47 1.74 -2.08
CA PRO A 1000 -27.75 2.97 -2.39
C PRO A 1000 -28.63 4.23 -2.24
N ALA A 1001 -29.89 4.16 -2.67
CA ALA A 1001 -30.86 5.24 -2.53
C ALA A 1001 -31.22 5.49 -1.06
N LEU A 1002 -31.52 4.43 -0.30
CA LEU A 1002 -31.86 4.53 1.12
C LEU A 1002 -30.73 5.16 1.95
N LEU A 1003 -29.48 4.72 1.74
CA LEU A 1003 -28.34 5.26 2.49
C LEU A 1003 -28.00 6.69 2.08
N SER A 1004 -28.17 7.04 0.81
CA SER A 1004 -28.00 8.43 0.36
C SER A 1004 -29.06 9.33 1.00
N MET A 1005 -30.33 8.90 1.03
CA MET A 1005 -31.41 9.64 1.70
C MET A 1005 -31.25 9.75 3.23
N LEU A 1006 -30.66 8.73 3.87
CA LEU A 1006 -30.46 8.72 5.31
C LEU A 1006 -29.40 9.73 5.77
N PHE A 1007 -28.31 9.89 5.02
CA PHE A 1007 -27.14 10.65 5.46
C PHE A 1007 -26.92 11.99 4.74
N ALA A 1008 -27.62 12.25 3.63
CA ALA A 1008 -27.58 13.55 2.97
C ALA A 1008 -28.14 14.67 3.86
N PRO A 1009 -27.51 15.85 3.91
CA PRO A 1009 -28.01 16.98 4.69
C PRO A 1009 -29.44 17.38 4.25
N VAL A 1010 -29.62 17.60 2.95
CA VAL A 1010 -30.90 17.95 2.31
C VAL A 1010 -31.19 16.96 1.18
N ILE A 1011 -32.47 16.59 1.03
CA ILE A 1011 -32.95 15.74 -0.07
C ILE A 1011 -34.16 16.36 -0.79
N GLU A 1012 -34.24 16.15 -2.10
CA GLU A 1012 -35.41 16.46 -2.94
C GLU A 1012 -35.81 15.20 -3.73
N LEU A 1013 -37.01 14.68 -3.49
CA LEU A 1013 -37.52 13.51 -4.20
C LEU A 1013 -37.86 13.85 -5.65
N ARG A 1014 -37.44 13.00 -6.59
CA ARG A 1014 -37.81 13.10 -8.01
C ARG A 1014 -39.07 12.30 -8.27
N VAL A 1015 -39.95 12.86 -9.09
CA VAL A 1015 -41.22 12.23 -9.49
C VAL A 1015 -41.25 11.96 -10.99
N ASP A 1016 -42.10 11.03 -11.41
CA ASP A 1016 -42.37 10.82 -12.83
C ASP A 1016 -43.05 12.04 -13.49
N LYS A 1017 -43.16 12.03 -14.83
CA LYS A 1017 -43.80 13.11 -15.61
C LYS A 1017 -45.26 13.37 -15.22
N HIS A 1018 -45.91 12.44 -14.52
CA HIS A 1018 -47.31 12.52 -14.12
C HIS A 1018 -47.49 12.81 -12.62
N GLY A 1019 -46.39 12.95 -11.86
CA GLY A 1019 -46.40 13.16 -10.41
C GLY A 1019 -46.96 11.99 -9.59
N ARG A 1020 -47.01 10.77 -10.14
CA ARG A 1020 -47.70 9.63 -9.48
C ARG A 1020 -46.77 8.72 -8.68
N SER A 1021 -45.49 8.68 -9.03
CA SER A 1021 -44.51 7.79 -8.39
C SER A 1021 -43.16 8.49 -8.23
N TYR A 1022 -42.42 8.10 -7.20
CA TYR A 1022 -41.04 8.55 -7.01
C TYR A 1022 -40.10 7.78 -7.95
N THR A 1023 -39.29 8.51 -8.70
CA THR A 1023 -38.36 7.95 -9.69
C THR A 1023 -36.90 8.04 -9.26
N GLY A 1024 -36.60 8.84 -8.24
CA GLY A 1024 -35.25 9.07 -7.77
C GLY A 1024 -35.18 10.10 -6.64
N VAL A 1025 -33.96 10.55 -6.33
CA VAL A 1025 -33.70 11.57 -5.31
C VAL A 1025 -32.47 12.41 -5.69
N LEU A 1026 -32.52 13.70 -5.39
CA LEU A 1026 -31.39 14.60 -5.37
C LEU A 1026 -30.95 14.83 -3.92
N CYS A 1027 -29.66 14.67 -3.63
CA CYS A 1027 -29.04 14.78 -2.31
C CYS A 1027 -27.94 15.84 -2.35
N GLY A 1028 -27.82 16.67 -1.31
CA GLY A 1028 -26.77 17.70 -1.22
C GLY A 1028 -27.01 18.69 -0.08
N LEU A 1029 -26.48 19.91 -0.23
CA LEU A 1029 -26.74 21.03 0.68
C LEU A 1029 -28.00 21.85 0.35
N GLY A 1030 -28.69 21.51 -0.74
CA GLY A 1030 -29.89 22.21 -1.18
C GLY A 1030 -29.59 23.49 -1.94
N TRP A 1031 -30.48 24.47 -1.83
CA TRP A 1031 -30.45 25.72 -2.58
C TRP A 1031 -30.71 26.93 -1.69
N HIS A 1032 -30.26 28.10 -2.13
CA HIS A 1032 -30.56 29.38 -1.52
C HIS A 1032 -32.02 29.76 -1.72
N ARG A 1033 -32.77 29.97 -0.62
CA ARG A 1033 -34.20 30.31 -0.68
C ARG A 1033 -34.47 31.64 -1.38
N SER A 1034 -33.56 32.61 -1.24
CA SER A 1034 -33.66 33.95 -1.84
C SER A 1034 -33.20 34.00 -3.31
N LEU A 1035 -32.11 33.31 -3.65
CA LEU A 1035 -31.48 33.36 -4.98
C LEU A 1035 -31.92 32.21 -5.91
N GLY A 1036 -32.49 31.14 -5.37
CA GLY A 1036 -32.89 29.95 -6.12
C GLY A 1036 -31.72 29.11 -6.66
N THR A 1037 -30.48 29.45 -6.30
CA THR A 1037 -29.25 28.78 -6.76
C THR A 1037 -28.83 27.65 -5.80
N PRO A 1038 -28.22 26.56 -6.29
CA PRO A 1038 -27.67 25.51 -5.43
C PRO A 1038 -26.55 26.05 -4.53
N VAL A 1039 -26.47 25.54 -3.29
CA VAL A 1039 -25.49 25.98 -2.28
C VAL A 1039 -24.09 25.40 -2.55
N LEU A 1040 -24.00 24.10 -2.89
CA LEU A 1040 -22.75 23.40 -3.18
C LEU A 1040 -22.95 22.40 -4.34
N PRO A 1041 -23.22 22.91 -5.56
CA PRO A 1041 -23.63 22.08 -6.71
C PRO A 1041 -22.62 21.00 -7.10
N GLU A 1042 -21.33 21.19 -6.81
CA GLU A 1042 -20.26 20.25 -7.11
C GLU A 1042 -20.43 18.90 -6.40
N HIS A 1043 -21.01 18.92 -5.20
CA HIS A 1043 -21.20 17.74 -4.34
C HIS A 1043 -22.62 17.18 -4.44
N ASP A 1044 -23.52 17.80 -5.21
CA ASP A 1044 -24.86 17.27 -5.42
C ASP A 1044 -24.80 15.88 -6.08
N MET A 1045 -25.64 14.99 -5.56
CA MET A 1045 -25.76 13.59 -5.98
C MET A 1045 -27.19 13.31 -6.39
N GLU A 1046 -27.39 12.86 -7.64
CA GLU A 1046 -28.70 12.40 -8.12
C GLU A 1046 -28.69 10.89 -8.33
N LEU A 1047 -29.69 10.20 -7.78
CA LEU A 1047 -29.87 8.76 -7.91
C LEU A 1047 -31.26 8.48 -8.50
N ALA A 1048 -31.32 7.60 -9.49
CA ALA A 1048 -32.57 6.98 -9.93
C ALA A 1048 -32.84 5.73 -9.08
N PHE A 1049 -34.11 5.47 -8.76
CA PHE A 1049 -34.50 4.30 -7.97
C PHE A 1049 -34.57 3.03 -8.81
N ASP A 1050 -33.99 1.95 -8.29
CA ASP A 1050 -34.06 0.57 -8.82
C ASP A 1050 -35.16 -0.26 -8.13
N VAL A 1051 -35.81 0.32 -7.12
CA VAL A 1051 -36.98 -0.24 -6.43
C VAL A 1051 -38.03 0.84 -6.19
N GLN A 1052 -39.29 0.44 -6.02
CA GLN A 1052 -40.37 1.37 -5.69
C GLN A 1052 -40.29 1.82 -4.22
N PHE A 1053 -40.12 3.12 -4.00
CA PHE A 1053 -40.27 3.76 -2.68
C PHE A 1053 -41.66 4.39 -2.55
N ASP A 1054 -42.27 4.26 -1.37
CA ASP A 1054 -43.55 4.89 -1.05
C ASP A 1054 -43.43 5.97 0.04
N VAL A 1055 -44.55 6.59 0.42
CA VAL A 1055 -44.57 7.61 1.48
C VAL A 1055 -44.18 7.04 2.85
N ASN A 1056 -44.50 5.77 3.13
CA ASN A 1056 -44.15 5.13 4.40
C ASN A 1056 -42.64 4.95 4.54
N ASP A 1057 -41.94 4.58 3.45
CA ASP A 1057 -40.48 4.52 3.42
C ASP A 1057 -39.87 5.87 3.81
N ILE A 1058 -40.39 6.98 3.27
CA ILE A 1058 -39.90 8.32 3.57
C ILE A 1058 -40.15 8.68 5.05
N VAL A 1059 -41.31 8.30 5.60
CA VAL A 1059 -41.62 8.49 7.02
C VAL A 1059 -40.65 7.69 7.89
N GLU A 1060 -40.36 6.43 7.55
CA GLU A 1060 -39.40 5.59 8.27
C GLU A 1060 -37.97 6.18 8.23
N ILE A 1061 -37.54 6.68 7.08
CA ILE A 1061 -36.26 7.38 6.93
C ILE A 1061 -36.22 8.62 7.83
N ASN A 1062 -37.28 9.44 7.85
CA ASN A 1062 -37.35 10.62 8.70
C ASN A 1062 -37.31 10.27 10.19
N ILE A 1063 -37.99 9.19 10.62
CA ILE A 1063 -37.91 8.70 12.00
C ILE A 1063 -36.48 8.30 12.36
N LEU A 1064 -35.77 7.60 11.47
CA LEU A 1064 -34.35 7.26 11.65
C LEU A 1064 -33.47 8.51 11.74
N ARG A 1065 -33.66 9.48 10.84
CA ARG A 1065 -32.97 10.78 10.83
C ARG A 1065 -33.18 11.52 12.17
N THR A 1066 -34.41 11.57 12.67
CA THR A 1066 -34.72 12.15 13.99
C THR A 1066 -34.06 11.40 15.14
N ALA A 1067 -34.03 10.06 15.11
CA ALA A 1067 -33.36 9.27 16.13
C ALA A 1067 -31.85 9.51 16.16
N ILE A 1068 -31.20 9.61 14.99
CA ILE A 1068 -29.79 9.98 14.84
C ILE A 1068 -29.55 11.36 15.46
N ASN A 1069 -30.31 12.38 15.05
CA ASN A 1069 -30.18 13.74 15.57
C ASN A 1069 -30.34 13.78 17.10
N LYS A 1070 -31.30 13.02 17.64
CA LYS A 1070 -31.50 12.92 19.09
C LYS A 1070 -30.28 12.32 19.80
N LEU A 1071 -29.74 11.21 19.29
CA LEU A 1071 -28.54 10.56 19.87
C LEU A 1071 -27.28 11.42 19.76
N VAL A 1072 -27.18 12.27 18.73
CA VAL A 1072 -26.06 13.22 18.58
C VAL A 1072 -26.24 14.45 19.48
N CYS A 1073 -27.41 15.09 19.46
CA CYS A 1073 -27.64 16.38 20.12
C CYS A 1073 -28.00 16.28 21.61
N ASP A 1074 -28.70 15.23 22.05
CA ASP A 1074 -29.07 14.99 23.46
C ASP A 1074 -28.00 14.18 24.22
N GLY A 1075 -26.75 14.24 23.75
CA GLY A 1075 -25.59 13.95 24.58
C GLY A 1075 -25.54 14.86 25.82
N PRO A 1076 -24.53 14.75 26.69
CA PRO A 1076 -24.49 15.40 28.02
C PRO A 1076 -24.77 16.90 28.08
N ASN A 1077 -24.48 17.63 27.00
CA ASN A 1077 -24.63 19.08 26.90
C ASN A 1077 -25.85 19.49 26.06
N GLY A 1078 -26.67 18.53 25.65
CA GLY A 1078 -27.97 18.76 25.04
C GLY A 1078 -29.00 19.18 26.10
N SER A 1079 -30.16 19.62 25.63
CA SER A 1079 -31.24 20.09 26.51
C SER A 1079 -31.76 19.01 27.49
N VAL A 1080 -31.50 17.73 27.19
CA VAL A 1080 -31.90 16.57 28.00
C VAL A 1080 -30.71 15.62 28.14
N HIS A 1081 -30.19 15.42 29.35
CA HIS A 1081 -29.17 14.40 29.62
C HIS A 1081 -29.80 12.99 29.51
N LEU A 1082 -29.48 12.24 28.45
CA LEU A 1082 -29.90 10.84 28.31
C LEU A 1082 -29.02 9.94 29.19
N GLY A 1083 -29.62 9.23 30.15
CA GLY A 1083 -28.94 8.18 30.92
C GLY A 1083 -28.56 6.98 30.03
N GLN A 1084 -27.56 6.19 30.46
CA GLN A 1084 -27.00 5.08 29.67
C GLN A 1084 -28.05 4.07 29.17
N GLU A 1085 -29.03 3.69 29.99
CA GLU A 1085 -30.10 2.76 29.59
C GLU A 1085 -30.96 3.32 28.46
N ARG A 1086 -31.32 4.61 28.52
CA ARG A 1086 -32.15 5.26 27.51
C ARG A 1086 -31.39 5.43 26.19
N THR A 1087 -30.09 5.70 26.28
CA THR A 1087 -29.20 5.73 25.11
C THR A 1087 -29.11 4.35 24.45
N ALA A 1088 -28.90 3.29 25.22
CA ALA A 1088 -28.87 1.92 24.72
C ALA A 1088 -30.19 1.52 24.04
N GLN A 1089 -31.33 1.90 24.63
CA GLN A 1089 -32.65 1.64 24.03
C GLN A 1089 -32.81 2.36 22.68
N LEU A 1090 -32.46 3.64 22.61
CA LEU A 1090 -32.56 4.42 21.36
C LEU A 1090 -31.60 3.90 20.27
N GLN A 1091 -30.39 3.48 20.65
CA GLN A 1091 -29.45 2.82 19.74
C GLN A 1091 -30.05 1.52 19.19
N GLU A 1092 -30.67 0.71 20.05
CA GLU A 1092 -31.31 -0.53 19.63
C GLU A 1092 -32.50 -0.30 18.70
N ASP A 1093 -33.37 0.65 19.03
CA ASP A 1093 -34.51 1.03 18.19
C ASP A 1093 -34.06 1.48 16.80
N ALA A 1094 -32.97 2.27 16.72
CA ALA A 1094 -32.37 2.71 15.46
C ALA A 1094 -31.79 1.52 14.66
N ARG A 1095 -31.08 0.59 15.32
CA ARG A 1095 -30.55 -0.63 14.68
C ARG A 1095 -31.65 -1.52 14.14
N GLN A 1096 -32.72 -1.76 14.91
CA GLN A 1096 -33.82 -2.62 14.49
C GLN A 1096 -34.56 -2.07 13.27
N LYS A 1097 -34.82 -0.76 13.24
CA LYS A 1097 -35.40 -0.09 12.07
C LYS A 1097 -34.50 -0.17 10.83
N LEU A 1098 -33.18 -0.06 10.99
CA LEU A 1098 -32.22 -0.19 9.89
C LEU A 1098 -32.12 -1.64 9.37
N LEU A 1099 -32.20 -2.63 10.26
CA LEU A 1099 -32.08 -4.06 9.95
C LEU A 1099 -33.38 -4.70 9.47
N GLY A 1100 -34.51 -3.99 9.51
CA GLY A 1100 -35.81 -4.46 9.03
C GLY A 1100 -36.25 -3.89 7.68
N PRO A 1101 -35.41 -3.78 6.62
CA PRO A 1101 -35.88 -3.29 5.34
C PRO A 1101 -36.89 -4.26 4.74
N LYS A 1102 -38.04 -3.71 4.33
CA LYS A 1102 -39.10 -4.44 3.65
C LYS A 1102 -38.66 -4.82 2.23
N PRO A 1103 -39.06 -5.98 1.71
CA PRO A 1103 -38.90 -6.28 0.28
C PRO A 1103 -39.67 -5.23 -0.53
N ARG A 1104 -38.97 -4.57 -1.46
CA ARG A 1104 -39.54 -3.57 -2.37
C ARG A 1104 -39.66 -4.13 -3.78
N GLU A 1105 -40.67 -3.69 -4.52
CA GLU A 1105 -40.85 -4.07 -5.91
C GLU A 1105 -39.72 -3.49 -6.76
N VAL A 1106 -39.10 -4.33 -7.60
CA VAL A 1106 -37.98 -3.95 -8.46
C VAL A 1106 -38.51 -3.17 -9.66
N ILE A 1107 -37.89 -2.03 -9.97
CA ILE A 1107 -38.25 -1.19 -11.10
C ILE A 1107 -37.02 -0.85 -11.95
N SER A 1108 -37.23 -0.53 -13.22
CA SER A 1108 -36.16 0.00 -14.07
C SER A 1108 -35.85 1.46 -13.71
N PRO A 1109 -34.59 1.81 -13.45
CA PRO A 1109 -34.20 3.19 -13.11
C PRO A 1109 -34.61 4.20 -14.19
N LYS A 1110 -35.28 5.29 -13.79
CA LYS A 1110 -35.70 6.38 -14.66
C LYS A 1110 -35.10 7.70 -14.19
N TRP A 1111 -34.23 8.29 -15.00
CA TRP A 1111 -33.60 9.57 -14.71
C TRP A 1111 -34.56 10.74 -14.93
N HIS A 1112 -34.42 11.78 -14.11
CA HIS A 1112 -35.22 12.99 -14.23
C HIS A 1112 -34.84 13.78 -15.51
N ALA A 1113 -35.80 14.53 -16.07
CA ALA A 1113 -35.59 15.24 -17.34
C ALA A 1113 -34.56 16.38 -17.22
N LYS A 1114 -34.47 16.99 -16.03
CA LYS A 1114 -33.47 18.02 -15.71
C LYS A 1114 -32.62 17.54 -14.52
N PRO A 1115 -31.46 16.91 -14.79
CA PRO A 1115 -30.63 16.34 -13.75
C PRO A 1115 -29.90 17.45 -12.97
N TYR A 1116 -29.74 17.27 -11.65
CA TYR A 1116 -29.03 18.18 -10.73
C TYR A 1116 -29.61 19.60 -10.58
N GLU A 1117 -30.84 19.85 -11.03
CA GLU A 1117 -31.54 21.12 -10.78
C GLU A 1117 -32.42 20.99 -9.51
N TRP A 1118 -32.20 21.85 -8.52
CA TRP A 1118 -33.07 22.03 -7.34
C TRP A 1118 -34.29 22.90 -7.69
N ASN A 1119 -35.41 22.77 -6.95
CA ASN A 1119 -36.65 23.59 -7.07
C ASN A 1119 -37.66 23.25 -8.17
N GLN A 1120 -37.79 22.00 -8.60
CA GLN A 1120 -38.72 21.64 -9.69
C GLN A 1120 -39.94 20.80 -9.29
N VAL A 1121 -40.18 20.59 -8.00
CA VAL A 1121 -41.38 19.87 -7.54
C VAL A 1121 -42.28 20.80 -6.71
N ARG A 1122 -43.36 21.30 -7.32
CA ARG A 1122 -44.56 21.69 -6.55
C ARG A 1122 -45.21 20.39 -6.04
N LEU A 1123 -44.84 19.94 -4.85
CA LEU A 1123 -45.44 18.75 -4.25
C LEU A 1123 -46.94 18.97 -4.00
N LEU A 1124 -47.76 18.01 -4.43
CA LEU A 1124 -49.08 17.77 -3.85
C LEU A 1124 -48.85 17.52 -2.34
N SER A 1125 -49.41 18.39 -1.50
CA SER A 1125 -49.43 18.31 -0.03
C SER A 1125 -48.07 18.15 0.68
N GLY A 1126 -47.47 19.27 1.07
CA GLY A 1126 -46.85 19.46 2.40
C GLY A 1126 -45.58 18.69 2.80
N ALA A 1127 -45.03 17.77 2.01
CA ALA A 1127 -43.88 16.96 2.41
C ALA A 1127 -42.53 17.51 1.91
N VAL A 1128 -42.16 18.73 2.31
CA VAL A 1128 -40.73 19.11 2.32
C VAL A 1128 -40.14 18.50 3.59
N ALA A 1129 -39.37 17.41 3.45
CA ALA A 1129 -38.60 16.86 4.57
C ALA A 1129 -37.34 17.71 4.79
N SER A 1130 -37.51 18.97 5.23
CA SER A 1130 -36.42 19.75 5.80
C SER A 1130 -36.32 19.43 7.29
N ALA A 1131 -35.69 18.31 7.60
CA ALA A 1131 -35.07 18.15 8.91
C ALA A 1131 -33.59 18.48 8.70
N ASP A 1132 -33.17 19.65 9.17
CA ASP A 1132 -31.76 20.00 9.30
C ASP A 1132 -31.06 18.83 10.01
N LEU A 1133 -30.18 18.15 9.29
CA LEU A 1133 -29.46 17.01 9.81
C LEU A 1133 -28.04 17.43 10.14
N LEU A 1134 -27.71 17.30 11.43
CA LEU A 1134 -26.46 17.65 12.12
C LEU A 1134 -26.23 19.13 12.43
#